data_AF-A0A9W7FZF7-F1
#
_entry.id   AF-A0A9W7FZF7-F1
#
_cell.length_a   1.000
_cell.length_b   1.000
_cell.length_c   1.000
_cell.angle_alpha   90.00
_cell.angle_beta   90.00
_cell.angle_gamma   90.00
#
_symmetry.space_group_name_H-M   'P 1'
#
loop_
_entity.id
_entity.type
_entity.pdbx_description
1 polymer ?
#
loop_
_entity_poly.entity_id
_entity_poly.type
_entity_poly.pdbx_seq_one_letter_code
_entity_poly.pdbx_strand_id
1 'polypeptide(L)'
;MDFETAHHLCSFFGSVSETYLGGDDLGEALIEKIATIDSSELGYSILKLVDLLIPNHASSNDDVDCVERKVRPFFQFYERVGCLFDHGEANFGADSRLAGIMVDEETVYNCLCNLLVDAVSESNPRRKDFIGLIMKMDKSAQKSLMKIIKDGKHDSVRVDLVWEVGGVVTPRKHGGSRSSRSSPYTPHGRDTPRRLEAIIKELKREKAEVEGKLKDQANHNQQLSQELAEASEMGSKAALSLEIATLEKYENLDKEQKTKIAALTEETSLLRSKVKTFDQLKQQVLALTDELDILKHSSAKLPSLEKSLESYKEKLENFDAVKLQLQDEQKAHASAIDKLIKLENENSAIPNLKKQLETYKKKSSDLSVANETLTHELNTLKKLSSAVQKQNAQLSTTTSMQLKEAQELQKLLVESYGGDDDFAMAVGEGVSELNPKIAEELSRLKNDNDRLIKLVNDQSADNLQNLQNALEDASLKCESFKTKFLSTNEDLKATKSQLEAARVQITYLEGQLKSTQLALDAARAEHEETKVTLNGTIEKIKKKSEDHIFLLKTGLTKLNDETLAELDLTVTEKNKLAASVQEQTAFIEKQNSEFQSYKDSHSLSNEVAQKKQKEYKYKLTVSQNKQSSLESEVDEMQAKLRQMQRERGNLQEDLDRLRTQGTSYMNAEGDMEAQYDALQREYNILIDENKALKEGGMVADGEWTGGATSTSLNVMRKEYDEKIMNLNEERRELVMKISAHASDLQKSETRSWQLSQQVSDLQDTITSLNLQLARKEEEEFQDNASDECLDDPANSRSALGDITNVDGEERGLEDGGKHRQQPASLLGAMGVAGDADGEAKEGECKQS
;
A
#
# COMPACT_ATOMS: atom_id res chain seq x y z
N MET A 1 33.43 56.04 -34.83
CA MET A 1 33.00 55.21 -35.95
C MET A 1 33.95 54.02 -36.00
N ASP A 2 33.56 52.80 -35.62
CA ASP A 2 32.24 52.34 -35.12
C ASP A 2 32.50 51.28 -34.01
N PHE A 3 31.83 51.21 -32.86
CA PHE A 3 30.43 51.44 -32.44
C PHE A 3 29.47 50.23 -32.63
N GLU A 4 29.94 49.10 -33.18
CA GLU A 4 29.12 47.87 -33.26
C GLU A 4 29.53 46.74 -32.30
N THR A 5 30.82 46.60 -31.96
CA THR A 5 31.29 45.52 -31.06
C THR A 5 31.02 45.75 -29.57
N ALA A 6 30.63 46.96 -29.14
CA ALA A 6 30.23 47.22 -27.76
C ALA A 6 28.77 46.84 -27.47
N HIS A 7 27.91 46.75 -28.49
CA HIS A 7 26.47 46.63 -28.30
C HIS A 7 26.00 45.18 -28.02
N HIS A 8 26.81 44.17 -28.34
CA HIS A 8 26.46 42.75 -28.20
C HIS A 8 26.84 42.11 -26.85
N LEU A 9 27.59 42.80 -25.98
CA LEU A 9 27.86 42.32 -24.61
C LEU A 9 26.89 42.92 -23.58
N CYS A 10 26.35 44.12 -23.83
CA CYS A 10 25.30 44.69 -22.98
C CYS A 10 23.92 44.03 -23.17
N SER A 11 23.68 43.32 -24.29
CA SER A 11 22.41 42.63 -24.55
C SER A 11 22.32 41.21 -23.96
N PHE A 12 23.31 40.76 -23.17
CA PHE A 12 23.32 39.42 -22.57
C PHE A 12 23.23 39.41 -21.03
N PHE A 13 23.30 40.58 -20.38
CA PHE A 13 23.04 40.75 -18.94
C PHE A 13 21.77 41.58 -18.65
N GLY A 14 21.04 42.00 -19.69
CA GLY A 14 19.81 42.80 -19.57
C GLY A 14 18.53 42.01 -19.27
N SER A 15 18.61 40.78 -18.77
CA SER A 15 17.47 39.90 -18.52
C SER A 15 17.62 38.99 -17.29
N VAL A 16 18.48 39.38 -16.33
CA VAL A 16 18.67 38.66 -15.05
C VAL A 16 18.72 39.68 -13.90
N SER A 17 17.68 40.50 -13.78
CA SER A 17 17.51 41.50 -12.71
C SER A 17 16.16 41.37 -11.99
N GLU A 18 15.59 40.17 -11.97
CA GLU A 18 14.27 39.85 -11.39
C GLU A 18 14.35 38.62 -10.44
N THR A 19 15.56 38.17 -10.09
CA THR A 19 15.79 36.92 -9.34
C THR A 19 16.82 37.00 -8.20
N TYR A 20 17.48 38.14 -7.97
CA TYR A 20 18.46 38.31 -6.87
C TYR A 20 18.33 39.66 -6.16
N LEU A 21 17.16 39.87 -5.56
CA LEU A 21 16.97 40.61 -4.29
C LEU A 21 15.55 40.35 -3.73
N GLY A 22 15.04 39.13 -3.88
CA GLY A 22 13.79 38.68 -3.23
C GLY A 22 14.05 38.44 -1.75
N GLY A 23 13.32 39.14 -0.88
CA GLY A 23 13.45 39.03 0.58
C GLY A 23 12.61 37.91 1.17
N ASP A 24 12.33 36.88 0.38
CA ASP A 24 11.15 36.03 0.55
C ASP A 24 11.48 34.69 1.22
N ASP A 25 12.71 34.18 1.15
CA ASP A 25 13.13 32.90 1.75
C ASP A 25 12.83 32.82 3.27
N LEU A 26 13.00 33.93 4.01
CA LEU A 26 12.67 34.00 5.43
C LEU A 26 11.15 34.04 5.67
N GLY A 27 10.39 34.54 4.69
CA GLY A 27 8.92 34.51 4.67
C GLY A 27 8.41 33.11 4.37
N GLU A 28 8.90 32.46 3.32
CA GLU A 28 8.52 31.09 2.95
C GLU A 28 8.88 30.08 4.05
N ALA A 29 10.08 30.16 4.65
CA ALA A 29 10.46 29.29 5.76
C ALA A 29 9.62 29.50 7.05
N LEU A 30 9.04 30.70 7.23
CA LEU A 30 8.10 30.98 8.32
C LEU A 30 6.69 30.48 7.97
N ILE A 31 6.24 30.70 6.73
CA ILE A 31 4.95 30.24 6.20
C ILE A 31 4.89 28.70 6.17
N GLU A 32 5.94 28.02 5.76
CA GLU A 32 6.03 26.55 5.73
C GLU A 32 5.95 25.97 7.15
N LYS A 33 6.69 26.53 8.12
CA LYS A 33 6.59 26.11 9.53
C LYS A 33 5.24 26.42 10.16
N ILE A 34 4.57 27.52 9.80
CA ILE A 34 3.22 27.81 10.30
C ILE A 34 2.17 26.94 9.59
N ALA A 35 2.41 26.52 8.34
CA ALA A 35 1.55 25.59 7.61
C ALA A 35 1.61 24.15 8.14
N THR A 36 2.64 23.77 8.90
CA THR A 36 2.67 22.49 9.63
C THR A 36 1.92 22.50 10.96
N ILE A 37 1.39 23.65 11.40
CA ILE A 37 0.45 23.75 12.53
C ILE A 37 -0.94 23.33 12.05
N ASP A 38 -1.29 22.07 12.35
CA ASP A 38 -2.41 21.37 11.70
C ASP A 38 -3.79 22.00 11.99
N SER A 39 -4.62 22.06 10.94
CA SER A 39 -6.09 22.21 11.01
C SER A 39 -6.69 23.52 11.59
N SER A 40 -6.17 24.71 11.28
CA SER A 40 -6.95 25.95 11.49
C SER A 40 -6.94 26.96 10.33
N GLU A 41 -8.15 27.32 9.84
CA GLU A 41 -8.36 28.51 8.97
C GLU A 41 -7.83 29.80 9.61
N LEU A 42 -7.71 29.80 10.94
CA LEU A 42 -7.29 30.91 11.77
C LEU A 42 -5.82 31.30 11.55
N GLY A 43 -4.89 30.34 11.50
CA GLY A 43 -3.47 30.63 11.28
C GLY A 43 -3.24 31.36 9.95
N TYR A 44 -3.81 30.83 8.88
CA TYR A 44 -3.79 31.44 7.55
C TYR A 44 -4.50 32.80 7.52
N SER A 45 -5.61 32.95 8.27
CA SER A 45 -6.31 34.23 8.43
C SER A 45 -5.48 35.29 9.15
N ILE A 46 -4.69 34.90 10.15
CA ILE A 46 -3.80 35.82 10.90
C ILE A 46 -2.61 36.23 10.02
N LEU A 47 -1.95 35.29 9.34
CA LEU A 47 -0.86 35.59 8.39
C LEU A 47 -1.31 36.58 7.31
N LYS A 48 -2.45 36.33 6.67
CA LYS A 48 -3.02 37.22 5.66
C LYS A 48 -3.38 38.61 6.21
N LEU A 49 -3.60 38.74 7.52
CA LEU A 49 -3.78 40.02 8.22
C LEU A 49 -2.45 40.72 8.49
N VAL A 50 -1.36 39.96 8.71
CA VAL A 50 0.02 40.46 8.82
C VAL A 50 0.54 40.97 7.48
N ASP A 51 0.29 40.27 6.37
CA ASP A 51 0.65 40.73 5.01
C ASP A 51 -0.05 42.05 4.66
N LEU A 52 -1.32 42.19 5.05
CA LEU A 52 -2.11 43.42 4.88
C LEU A 52 -1.76 44.52 5.90
N LEU A 53 -0.92 44.21 6.90
CA LEU A 53 -0.41 45.13 7.92
C LEU A 53 0.92 45.77 7.51
N ILE A 54 1.75 45.07 6.73
CA ILE A 54 3.01 45.58 6.17
C ILE A 54 2.68 46.67 5.13
N PRO A 55 3.03 47.96 5.35
CA PRO A 55 2.50 49.03 4.52
C PRO A 55 3.19 49.12 3.14
N ASN A 56 2.52 48.63 2.10
CA ASN A 56 2.92 48.89 0.71
C ASN A 56 2.83 50.37 0.29
N HIS A 57 2.30 51.25 1.15
CA HIS A 57 2.33 52.71 1.01
C HIS A 57 2.61 53.41 2.35
N ALA A 58 3.88 53.74 2.62
CA ALA A 58 4.26 54.76 3.59
C ALA A 58 4.55 56.07 2.83
N SER A 59 3.63 57.04 2.90
CA SER A 59 3.77 58.36 2.24
C SER A 59 3.93 59.52 3.22
N SER A 60 4.24 59.22 4.48
CA SER A 60 4.59 60.17 5.54
C SER A 60 5.65 59.52 6.45
N ASN A 61 6.64 60.28 6.92
CA ASN A 61 7.69 59.75 7.79
C ASN A 61 7.22 59.55 9.24
N ASP A 62 6.16 60.25 9.67
CA ASP A 62 5.75 60.31 11.08
C ASP A 62 5.05 59.02 11.55
N ASP A 63 4.49 58.23 10.63
CA ASP A 63 3.90 56.91 10.94
C ASP A 63 4.97 55.81 11.16
N VAL A 64 6.12 55.91 10.50
CA VAL A 64 7.19 54.90 10.54
C VAL A 64 7.72 54.74 11.96
N ASP A 65 7.99 55.85 12.63
CA ASP A 65 8.57 55.91 13.98
C ASP A 65 7.65 55.32 15.07
N CYS A 66 6.34 55.18 14.78
CA CYS A 66 5.38 54.51 15.66
C CYS A 66 5.38 52.97 15.48
N VAL A 67 5.44 52.50 14.23
CA VAL A 67 5.57 51.08 13.90
C VAL A 67 6.93 50.55 14.36
N GLU A 68 8.01 51.29 14.09
CA GLU A 68 9.38 50.92 14.42
C GLU A 68 9.61 50.81 15.94
N ARG A 69 8.85 51.52 16.78
CA ARG A 69 8.92 51.35 18.26
C ARG A 69 8.13 50.15 18.80
N LYS A 70 7.09 49.67 18.09
CA LYS A 70 6.27 48.53 18.53
C LYS A 70 6.70 47.20 17.91
N VAL A 71 7.21 47.20 16.67
CA VAL A 71 7.54 45.99 15.91
C VAL A 71 9.03 45.62 16.03
N ARG A 72 9.93 46.58 16.27
CA ARG A 72 11.37 46.32 16.48
C ARG A 72 11.67 45.30 17.59
N PRO A 73 10.98 45.25 18.76
CA PRO A 73 11.23 44.20 19.76
C PRO A 73 10.98 42.78 19.22
N PHE A 74 10.02 42.62 18.30
CA PHE A 74 9.67 41.35 17.67
C PHE A 74 10.72 40.97 16.61
N PHE A 75 11.16 41.91 15.78
CA PHE A 75 12.26 41.70 14.83
C PHE A 75 13.60 41.43 15.54
N GLN A 76 13.94 42.15 16.60
CA GLN A 76 15.18 41.91 17.38
C GLN A 76 15.18 40.58 18.13
N PHE A 77 14.00 40.01 18.41
CA PHE A 77 13.87 38.63 18.88
C PHE A 77 14.18 37.65 17.74
N TYR A 78 13.60 37.84 16.56
CA TYR A 78 13.85 36.99 15.38
C TYR A 78 15.27 37.10 14.82
N GLU A 79 15.89 38.28 14.75
CA GLU A 79 17.31 38.45 14.38
C GLU A 79 18.23 37.60 15.28
N ARG A 80 17.95 37.58 16.59
CA ARG A 80 18.73 36.78 17.55
C ARG A 80 18.53 35.27 17.41
N VAL A 81 17.45 34.82 16.80
CA VAL A 81 17.18 33.40 16.49
C VAL A 81 17.75 33.03 15.11
N GLY A 82 17.63 33.91 14.11
CA GLY A 82 18.16 33.71 12.76
C GLY A 82 19.69 33.62 12.72
N CYS A 83 20.39 34.53 13.42
CA CYS A 83 21.85 34.54 13.49
C CYS A 83 22.49 33.31 14.17
N LEU A 84 21.70 32.33 14.64
CA LEU A 84 22.18 31.03 15.13
C LEU A 84 22.17 29.92 14.06
N PHE A 85 21.57 30.12 12.89
CA PHE A 85 21.43 29.10 11.84
C PHE A 85 22.35 29.31 10.61
N ASP A 86 22.78 30.53 10.31
CA ASP A 86 23.53 30.88 9.08
C ASP A 86 25.00 30.41 9.00
N HIS A 87 25.50 29.61 9.95
CA HIS A 87 26.88 29.08 9.95
C HIS A 87 26.91 27.53 9.97
N GLY A 88 26.13 26.93 9.07
CA GLY A 88 25.85 25.50 9.00
C GLY A 88 26.86 24.59 8.28
N GLU A 89 28.15 24.93 8.14
CA GLU A 89 29.13 24.00 7.53
C GLU A 89 30.55 24.06 8.14
N ALA A 90 30.67 23.87 9.45
CA ALA A 90 31.96 23.63 10.12
C ALA A 90 31.83 22.67 11.31
N ASN A 91 32.71 21.66 11.38
CA ASN A 91 32.80 20.70 12.49
C ASN A 91 33.18 21.40 13.81
N PHE A 92 32.25 21.48 14.77
CA PHE A 92 32.56 21.63 16.19
C PHE A 92 31.66 20.73 17.05
N GLY A 93 32.28 20.04 18.02
CA GLY A 93 31.59 19.03 18.83
C GLY A 93 31.07 19.56 20.16
N ALA A 94 29.93 19.00 20.57
CA ALA A 94 29.49 18.81 21.96
C ALA A 94 29.78 19.93 23.00
N ASP A 95 28.87 20.91 23.10
CA ASP A 95 28.59 21.55 24.39
C ASP A 95 27.08 21.83 24.56
N SER A 96 26.37 20.86 25.13
CA SER A 96 24.90 20.75 25.11
C SER A 96 24.22 21.50 26.26
N ARG A 97 24.45 22.82 26.38
CA ARG A 97 23.91 23.66 27.48
C ARG A 97 23.07 24.87 27.07
N LEU A 98 22.78 25.05 25.77
CA LEU A 98 21.97 26.19 25.28
C LEU A 98 20.75 25.80 24.41
N ALA A 99 20.48 24.52 24.19
CA ALA A 99 19.32 24.03 23.42
C ALA A 99 17.98 24.09 24.19
N GLY A 100 17.79 25.12 25.02
CA GLY A 100 16.80 25.17 26.11
C GLY A 100 15.76 26.29 26.02
N ILE A 101 15.52 26.86 24.83
CA ILE A 101 14.43 27.82 24.59
C ILE A 101 13.65 27.39 23.34
N MET A 102 12.90 26.30 23.46
CA MET A 102 11.74 26.12 22.59
C MET A 102 10.66 27.09 23.11
N VAL A 103 10.32 28.09 22.30
CA VAL A 103 9.09 28.86 22.52
C VAL A 103 7.94 27.93 22.18
N ASP A 104 7.06 27.65 23.13
CA ASP A 104 5.88 26.83 22.88
C ASP A 104 4.89 27.53 21.93
N GLU A 105 4.15 26.73 21.17
CA GLU A 105 3.15 27.21 20.20
C GLU A 105 2.06 28.03 20.89
N GLU A 106 1.78 27.73 22.17
CA GLU A 106 0.82 28.45 23.01
C GLU A 106 1.27 29.90 23.30
N THR A 107 2.56 30.15 23.59
CA THR A 107 3.10 31.51 23.76
C THR A 107 3.02 32.30 22.46
N VAL A 108 3.32 31.67 21.31
CA VAL A 108 3.21 32.31 19.99
C VAL A 108 1.75 32.66 19.68
N TYR A 109 0.84 31.71 19.89
CA TYR A 109 -0.61 31.88 19.71
C TYR A 109 -1.19 32.99 20.59
N ASN A 110 -0.81 33.01 21.88
CA ASN A 110 -1.25 34.04 22.83
C ASN A 110 -0.71 35.43 22.47
N CYS A 111 0.53 35.55 21.98
CA CYS A 111 1.07 36.80 21.46
C CYS A 111 0.27 37.32 20.24
N LEU A 112 -0.06 36.43 19.30
CA LEU A 112 -0.87 36.79 18.11
C LEU A 112 -2.31 37.17 18.48
N CYS A 113 -2.92 36.49 19.45
CA CYS A 113 -4.25 36.85 19.96
C CYS A 113 -4.25 38.23 20.63
N ASN A 114 -3.24 38.53 21.44
CA ASN A 114 -3.09 39.85 22.07
C ASN A 114 -2.90 40.96 21.03
N LEU A 115 -2.06 40.74 20.01
CA LEU A 115 -1.90 41.67 18.87
C LEU A 115 -3.22 41.92 18.12
N LEU A 116 -4.04 40.90 17.91
CA LEU A 116 -5.36 41.03 17.27
C LEU A 116 -6.34 41.85 18.13
N VAL A 117 -6.34 41.64 19.45
CA VAL A 117 -7.15 42.44 20.39
C VAL A 117 -6.69 43.89 20.39
N ASP A 118 -5.38 44.15 20.41
CA ASP A 118 -4.79 45.50 20.38
C ASP A 118 -5.05 46.22 19.04
N ALA A 119 -5.09 45.49 17.91
CA ALA A 119 -5.47 46.02 16.60
C ALA A 119 -6.92 46.52 16.54
N VAL A 120 -7.84 45.83 17.23
CA VAL A 120 -9.29 46.14 17.23
C VAL A 120 -9.72 46.96 18.47
N SER A 121 -8.78 47.23 19.38
CA SER A 121 -8.95 48.07 20.59
C SER A 121 -9.37 49.51 20.27
N GLU A 122 -10.01 50.18 21.24
CA GLU A 122 -10.51 51.56 21.06
C GLU A 122 -9.38 52.60 21.12
N SER A 123 -8.22 52.21 21.66
CA SER A 123 -6.97 52.97 21.70
C SER A 123 -6.19 52.97 20.38
N ASN A 124 -6.54 52.11 19.42
CA ASN A 124 -5.83 52.03 18.14
C ASN A 124 -6.38 53.05 17.12
N PRO A 125 -5.59 54.02 16.63
CA PRO A 125 -6.08 55.02 15.68
C PRO A 125 -6.53 54.41 14.34
N ARG A 126 -5.96 53.26 13.94
CA ARG A 126 -6.29 52.53 12.71
C ARG A 126 -7.34 51.43 12.91
N ARG A 127 -8.01 51.37 14.07
CA ARG A 127 -9.09 50.41 14.38
C ARG A 127 -10.14 50.28 13.27
N LYS A 128 -10.50 51.39 12.61
CA LYS A 128 -11.47 51.39 11.50
C LYS A 128 -10.96 50.62 10.28
N ASP A 129 -9.66 50.70 9.99
CA ASP A 129 -9.01 49.95 8.91
C ASP A 129 -9.04 48.46 9.25
N PHE A 130 -8.64 48.08 10.47
CA PHE A 130 -8.61 46.68 10.91
C PHE A 130 -9.99 46.03 10.93
N ILE A 131 -11.01 46.71 11.46
CA ILE A 131 -12.40 46.25 11.37
C ILE A 131 -12.83 46.18 9.90
N GLY A 132 -12.45 47.15 9.06
CA GLY A 132 -12.73 47.16 7.63
C GLY A 132 -12.03 46.05 6.83
N LEU A 133 -10.88 45.54 7.29
CA LEU A 133 -10.19 44.38 6.73
C LEU A 133 -10.84 43.07 7.19
N ILE A 134 -11.07 42.89 8.50
CA ILE A 134 -11.76 41.72 9.05
C ILE A 134 -13.14 41.54 8.38
N MET A 135 -13.91 42.62 8.24
CA MET A 135 -15.24 42.60 7.60
C MET A 135 -15.21 42.36 6.07
N LYS A 136 -14.03 42.26 5.44
CA LYS A 136 -13.83 41.81 4.05
C LYS A 136 -13.41 40.34 3.93
N MET A 137 -12.99 39.70 5.03
CA MET A 137 -12.62 38.28 5.05
C MET A 137 -13.87 37.38 4.99
N ASP A 138 -13.67 36.09 4.73
CA ASP A 138 -14.77 35.12 4.68
C ASP A 138 -15.47 34.94 6.04
N LYS A 139 -16.75 34.52 6.00
CA LYS A 139 -17.62 34.49 7.18
C LYS A 139 -17.15 33.53 8.29
N SER A 140 -16.37 32.49 7.96
CA SER A 140 -15.76 31.60 8.96
C SER A 140 -14.59 32.30 9.66
N ALA A 141 -13.63 32.84 8.91
CA ALA A 141 -12.54 33.67 9.42
C ALA A 141 -13.05 34.85 10.27
N GLN A 142 -14.06 35.59 9.79
CA GLN A 142 -14.74 36.65 10.56
C GLN A 142 -15.25 36.13 11.91
N LYS A 143 -15.91 34.98 11.92
CA LYS A 143 -16.51 34.38 13.13
C LYS A 143 -15.43 33.92 14.12
N SER A 144 -14.32 33.36 13.63
CA SER A 144 -13.19 32.91 14.45
C SER A 144 -12.42 34.09 15.05
N LEU A 145 -12.07 35.10 14.25
CA LEU A 145 -11.43 36.33 14.73
C LEU A 145 -12.33 37.09 15.71
N MET A 146 -13.64 37.22 15.41
CA MET A 146 -14.61 37.83 16.33
C MET A 146 -14.91 36.98 17.59
N LYS A 147 -14.55 35.70 17.62
CA LYS A 147 -14.55 34.91 18.85
C LYS A 147 -13.35 35.31 19.70
N ILE A 148 -12.14 35.30 19.14
CA ILE A 148 -10.90 35.68 19.86
C ILE A 148 -10.96 37.11 20.40
N ILE A 149 -11.49 38.06 19.62
CA ILE A 149 -11.67 39.47 20.03
C ILE A 149 -12.72 39.64 21.16
N LYS A 150 -13.60 38.65 21.37
CA LYS A 150 -14.54 38.62 22.52
C LYS A 150 -13.93 37.92 23.72
N ASP A 151 -13.35 36.75 23.51
CA ASP A 151 -12.84 35.88 24.57
C ASP A 151 -11.59 36.52 25.21
N GLY A 152 -10.63 36.99 24.39
CA GLY A 152 -9.46 37.76 24.84
C GLY A 152 -9.77 39.17 25.37
N LYS A 153 -11.05 39.56 25.46
CA LYS A 153 -11.48 40.83 26.05
C LYS A 153 -11.76 40.75 27.55
N HIS A 154 -11.69 39.56 28.14
CA HIS A 154 -12.07 39.33 29.55
C HIS A 154 -10.90 39.33 30.54
N ASP A 155 -9.69 38.93 30.14
CA ASP A 155 -8.53 38.80 31.03
C ASP A 155 -7.39 39.78 30.69
N SER A 156 -7.70 41.08 30.62
CA SER A 156 -6.67 42.13 30.62
C SER A 156 -6.05 42.30 32.01
N VAL A 157 -5.39 41.25 32.52
CA VAL A 157 -4.61 41.30 33.76
C VAL A 157 -3.40 42.19 33.53
N ARG A 158 -3.58 43.46 33.87
CA ARG A 158 -2.55 44.48 33.81
C ARG A 158 -1.46 44.16 34.83
N VAL A 159 -0.36 43.58 34.38
CA VAL A 159 0.84 43.30 35.20
C VAL A 159 1.60 44.60 35.48
N ASP A 160 1.01 45.47 36.30
CA ASP A 160 1.71 46.61 36.89
C ASP A 160 2.75 46.05 37.89
N LEU A 161 4.02 45.97 37.47
CA LEU A 161 5.16 45.52 38.28
C LEU A 161 5.52 46.54 39.38
N VAL A 162 4.65 46.66 40.38
CA VAL A 162 4.85 47.51 41.56
C VAL A 162 5.90 46.90 42.48
N TRP A 163 7.11 47.47 42.46
CA TRP A 163 8.11 47.25 43.50
C TRP A 163 7.73 48.03 44.77
N GLU A 164 6.91 47.44 45.65
CA GLU A 164 6.63 48.02 46.96
C GLU A 164 7.64 47.56 48.02
N VAL A 165 8.33 48.53 48.62
CA VAL A 165 9.33 48.32 49.68
C VAL A 165 8.70 48.61 51.04
N GLY A 166 8.54 47.58 51.87
CA GLY A 166 8.12 47.70 53.27
C GLY A 166 8.04 46.33 53.96
N GLY A 167 8.10 46.24 55.28
CA GLY A 167 8.30 47.30 56.28
C GLY A 167 8.12 46.75 57.70
N VAL A 168 9.18 46.80 58.51
CA VAL A 168 9.24 46.26 59.89
C VAL A 168 8.13 46.77 60.82
N VAL A 169 7.41 45.87 61.52
CA VAL A 169 6.89 46.11 62.89
C VAL A 169 6.81 44.80 63.70
N THR A 170 7.35 44.83 64.92
CA THR A 170 6.95 44.00 66.08
C THR A 170 6.84 44.94 67.31
N PRO A 171 6.48 44.49 68.52
CA PRO A 171 5.46 43.53 68.96
C PRO A 171 4.40 44.23 69.85
N ARG A 172 3.43 43.51 70.45
CA ARG A 172 2.72 44.04 71.64
C ARG A 172 2.19 43.00 72.64
N LYS A 173 2.44 43.26 73.93
CA LYS A 173 1.77 42.63 75.08
C LYS A 173 0.58 43.50 75.54
N HIS A 174 -0.34 42.85 76.25
CA HIS A 174 -1.24 43.27 77.36
C HIS A 174 -2.54 42.43 77.23
N GLY A 175 -3.08 41.75 78.25
CA GLY A 175 -3.65 42.29 79.50
C GLY A 175 -5.16 42.51 79.32
N GLY A 176 -6.09 42.16 80.22
CA GLY A 176 -6.02 41.50 81.53
C GLY A 176 -7.12 42.03 82.49
N SER A 177 -7.84 41.15 83.20
CA SER A 177 -8.74 41.45 84.36
C SER A 177 -9.21 40.12 84.98
N ARG A 178 -9.36 39.90 86.30
CA ARG A 178 -9.94 40.66 87.44
C ARG A 178 -11.48 40.57 87.58
N SER A 179 -11.95 39.70 88.47
CA SER A 179 -13.07 39.92 89.40
C SER A 179 -13.02 38.79 90.47
N SER A 180 -12.73 39.00 91.76
CA SER A 180 -13.32 39.89 92.78
C SER A 180 -14.63 39.37 93.39
N ARG A 181 -14.54 38.80 94.61
CA ARG A 181 -15.57 38.89 95.66
C ARG A 181 -14.93 38.76 97.05
N SER A 182 -15.63 39.28 98.06
CA SER A 182 -15.13 39.55 99.42
C SER A 182 -16.19 39.15 100.47
N SER A 183 -16.11 39.73 101.69
CA SER A 183 -17.10 39.73 102.80
C SER A 183 -16.86 38.75 103.99
N PRO A 184 -17.31 39.12 105.22
CA PRO A 184 -16.41 39.09 106.38
C PRO A 184 -17.07 38.62 107.73
N TYR A 185 -16.67 39.24 108.86
CA TYR A 185 -17.17 39.15 110.26
C TYR A 185 -16.45 38.20 111.26
N THR A 186 -15.42 38.77 111.91
CA THR A 186 -15.22 38.98 113.37
C THR A 186 -15.50 37.88 114.43
N PRO A 187 -14.75 37.88 115.56
CA PRO A 187 -14.85 36.85 116.61
C PRO A 187 -15.69 37.25 117.84
N HIS A 188 -16.20 36.28 118.59
CA HIS A 188 -16.17 36.19 120.06
C HIS A 188 -16.72 34.83 120.53
N GLY A 189 -16.25 34.34 121.69
CA GLY A 189 -16.70 33.06 122.27
C GLY A 189 -15.56 32.28 122.93
N ARG A 190 -15.40 32.43 124.25
CA ARG A 190 -14.59 31.51 125.05
C ARG A 190 -15.40 30.24 125.27
N ASP A 191 -14.86 29.05 124.99
CA ASP A 191 -14.99 27.91 125.89
C ASP A 191 -14.12 26.69 125.51
N THR A 192 -13.38 26.19 126.51
CA THR A 192 -12.60 24.94 126.54
C THR A 192 -11.48 24.73 125.49
N PRO A 193 -10.20 24.55 125.89
CA PRO A 193 -9.11 24.29 124.94
C PRO A 193 -9.27 22.97 124.17
N ARG A 194 -9.87 21.94 124.78
CA ARG A 194 -10.11 20.62 124.15
C ARG A 194 -10.95 20.69 122.86
N ARG A 195 -11.88 21.65 122.74
CA ARG A 195 -12.73 21.78 121.54
C ARG A 195 -11.98 22.44 120.38
N LEU A 196 -11.08 23.38 120.67
CA LEU A 196 -10.19 23.97 119.67
C LEU A 196 -9.11 22.97 119.23
N GLU A 197 -8.56 22.15 120.14
CA GLU A 197 -7.65 21.05 119.76
C GLU A 197 -8.34 20.03 118.86
N ALA A 198 -9.61 19.68 119.13
CA ALA A 198 -10.41 18.83 118.25
C ALA A 198 -10.59 19.47 116.86
N ILE A 199 -11.07 20.72 116.79
CA ILE A 199 -11.28 21.43 115.51
C ILE A 199 -9.96 21.62 114.73
N ILE A 200 -8.84 21.89 115.40
CA ILE A 200 -7.52 21.98 114.76
C ILE A 200 -7.04 20.61 114.25
N LYS A 201 -7.43 19.51 114.91
CA LYS A 201 -7.17 18.14 114.45
C LYS A 201 -8.07 17.75 113.27
N GLU A 202 -9.33 18.17 113.29
CA GLU A 202 -10.30 18.06 112.18
C GLU A 202 -9.77 18.81 110.95
N LEU A 203 -9.48 20.11 111.07
CA LEU A 203 -8.96 20.96 110.01
C LEU A 203 -7.61 20.47 109.47
N LYS A 204 -6.76 19.84 110.30
CA LYS A 204 -5.52 19.18 109.83
C LYS A 204 -5.80 17.89 109.05
N ARG A 205 -6.85 17.15 109.41
CA ARG A 205 -7.31 15.95 108.69
C ARG A 205 -7.94 16.34 107.36
N GLU A 206 -8.89 17.28 107.37
CA GLU A 206 -9.49 17.86 106.16
C GLU A 206 -8.43 18.47 105.24
N LYS A 207 -7.47 19.23 105.80
CA LYS A 207 -6.35 19.76 105.02
C LYS A 207 -5.54 18.64 104.37
N ALA A 208 -5.16 17.60 105.10
CA ALA A 208 -4.41 16.48 104.55
C ALA A 208 -5.22 15.68 103.50
N GLU A 209 -6.53 15.57 103.68
CA GLU A 209 -7.45 14.93 102.73
C GLU A 209 -7.63 15.78 101.45
N VAL A 210 -7.69 17.11 101.57
CA VAL A 210 -7.73 18.05 100.44
C VAL A 210 -6.37 18.12 99.73
N GLU A 211 -5.25 18.13 100.45
CA GLU A 211 -3.90 18.04 99.86
C GLU A 211 -3.69 16.69 99.16
N GLY A 212 -4.25 15.61 99.69
CA GLY A 212 -4.33 14.30 99.03
C GLY A 212 -5.13 14.39 97.72
N LYS A 213 -6.42 14.75 97.79
CA LYS A 213 -7.30 14.89 96.62
C LYS A 213 -6.75 15.85 95.56
N LEU A 214 -6.10 16.94 95.96
CA LEU A 214 -5.49 17.91 95.03
C LEU A 214 -4.21 17.34 94.39
N LYS A 215 -3.44 16.52 95.10
CA LYS A 215 -2.31 15.77 94.53
C LYS A 215 -2.77 14.67 93.58
N ASP A 216 -3.81 13.92 93.95
CA ASP A 216 -4.41 12.89 93.09
C ASP A 216 -5.02 13.50 91.83
N GLN A 217 -5.69 14.66 91.96
CA GLN A 217 -6.19 15.45 90.83
C GLN A 217 -5.04 16.03 89.97
N ALA A 218 -3.92 16.44 90.58
CA ALA A 218 -2.75 16.89 89.82
C ALA A 218 -2.09 15.74 89.05
N ASN A 219 -1.95 14.55 89.66
CA ASN A 219 -1.48 13.34 89.01
C ASN A 219 -2.41 12.93 87.85
N HIS A 220 -3.72 12.95 88.07
CA HIS A 220 -4.72 12.62 87.05
C HIS A 220 -4.73 13.63 85.89
N ASN A 221 -4.61 14.92 86.18
CA ASN A 221 -4.45 15.96 85.15
C ASN A 221 -3.13 15.79 84.37
N GLN A 222 -2.05 15.34 85.03
CA GLN A 222 -0.78 15.04 84.35
C GLN A 222 -0.91 13.80 83.45
N GLN A 223 -1.60 12.74 83.89
CA GLN A 223 -1.93 11.58 83.08
C GLN A 223 -2.78 11.98 81.86
N LEU A 224 -3.89 12.69 82.06
CA LEU A 224 -4.73 13.21 80.97
C LEU A 224 -3.96 14.11 80.00
N SER A 225 -3.03 14.94 80.50
CA SER A 225 -2.18 15.78 79.64
C SER A 225 -1.15 14.97 78.85
N GLN A 226 -0.72 13.81 79.37
CA GLN A 226 0.17 12.88 78.67
C GLN A 226 -0.61 12.07 77.62
N GLU A 227 -1.76 11.49 77.99
CA GLU A 227 -2.68 10.79 77.08
C GLU A 227 -3.11 11.71 75.92
N LEU A 228 -3.40 12.99 76.18
CA LEU A 228 -3.73 13.97 75.15
C LEU A 228 -2.54 14.27 74.22
N ALA A 229 -1.32 14.32 74.75
CA ALA A 229 -0.10 14.53 73.95
C ALA A 229 0.19 13.30 73.07
N GLU A 230 0.12 12.09 73.64
CA GLU A 230 0.30 10.82 72.92
C GLU A 230 -0.77 10.63 71.84
N ALA A 231 -2.03 10.96 72.12
CA ALA A 231 -3.11 10.96 71.14
C ALA A 231 -2.90 12.00 70.02
N SER A 232 -2.41 13.20 70.36
CA SER A 232 -2.07 14.23 69.37
C SER A 232 -0.88 13.84 68.50
N GLU A 233 0.13 13.16 69.06
CA GLU A 233 1.29 12.67 68.32
C GLU A 233 0.92 11.51 67.39
N MET A 234 0.11 10.56 67.87
CA MET A 234 -0.45 9.50 67.03
C MET A 234 -1.34 10.06 65.91
N GLY A 235 -2.17 11.07 66.19
CA GLY A 235 -2.99 11.75 65.19
C GLY A 235 -2.14 12.43 64.11
N SER A 236 -1.07 13.11 64.50
CA SER A 236 -0.11 13.74 63.58
C SER A 236 0.63 12.70 62.72
N LYS A 237 1.12 11.62 63.33
CA LYS A 237 1.77 10.50 62.63
C LYS A 237 0.83 9.81 61.64
N ALA A 238 -0.43 9.61 62.01
CA ALA A 238 -1.44 9.04 61.12
C ALA A 238 -1.77 9.96 59.93
N ALA A 239 -1.86 11.27 60.15
CA ALA A 239 -2.07 12.24 59.08
C ALA A 239 -0.89 12.27 58.09
N LEU A 240 0.34 12.36 58.58
CA LEU A 240 1.56 12.34 57.75
C LEU A 240 1.71 11.01 56.99
N SER A 241 1.41 9.88 57.62
CA SER A 241 1.44 8.57 56.96
C SER A 241 0.43 8.47 55.82
N LEU A 242 -0.75 9.07 55.96
CA LEU A 242 -1.78 9.11 54.92
C LEU A 242 -1.38 10.06 53.79
N GLU A 243 -0.79 11.22 54.12
CA GLU A 243 -0.26 12.18 53.13
C GLU A 243 0.84 11.54 52.28
N ILE A 244 1.83 10.89 52.90
CA ILE A 244 2.89 10.13 52.22
C ILE A 244 2.28 9.07 51.28
N ALA A 245 1.35 8.25 51.77
CA ALA A 245 0.68 7.23 50.94
C ALA A 245 -0.11 7.83 49.75
N THR A 246 -0.65 9.04 49.88
CA THR A 246 -1.26 9.73 48.73
C THR A 246 -0.22 10.28 47.74
N LEU A 247 0.91 10.80 48.22
CA LEU A 247 2.00 11.28 47.37
C LEU A 247 2.67 10.14 46.59
N GLU A 248 2.94 9.00 47.24
CA GLU A 248 3.44 7.78 46.58
C GLU A 248 2.48 7.31 45.47
N LYS A 249 1.16 7.39 45.72
CA LYS A 249 0.15 7.07 44.71
C LYS A 249 0.17 8.05 43.52
N TYR A 250 0.35 9.34 43.75
CA TYR A 250 0.48 10.34 42.68
C TYR A 250 1.78 10.16 41.88
N GLU A 251 2.91 9.88 42.54
CA GLU A 251 4.17 9.57 41.87
C GLU A 251 4.05 8.32 40.98
N ASN A 252 3.37 7.27 41.45
CA ASN A 252 3.22 6.05 40.67
C ASN A 252 2.29 6.27 39.46
N LEU A 253 1.24 7.09 39.60
CA LEU A 253 0.39 7.51 38.48
C LEU A 253 1.16 8.36 37.45
N ASP A 254 2.01 9.28 37.90
CA ASP A 254 2.88 10.11 37.05
C ASP A 254 3.92 9.26 36.30
N LYS A 255 4.52 8.26 36.95
CA LYS A 255 5.42 7.27 36.32
C LYS A 255 4.69 6.47 35.24
N GLU A 256 3.48 5.99 35.51
CA GLU A 256 2.63 5.26 34.55
C GLU A 256 2.20 6.12 33.36
N GLN A 257 1.84 7.39 33.60
CA GLN A 257 1.52 8.33 32.53
C GLN A 257 2.75 8.63 31.67
N LYS A 258 3.93 8.79 32.27
CA LYS A 258 5.19 9.03 31.55
C LYS A 258 5.62 7.83 30.68
N THR A 259 5.51 6.59 31.16
CA THR A 259 5.79 5.42 30.32
C THR A 259 4.79 5.29 29.17
N LYS A 260 3.50 5.57 29.41
CA LYS A 260 2.47 5.58 28.36
C LYS A 260 2.68 6.68 27.31
N ILE A 261 3.08 7.88 27.72
CA ILE A 261 3.44 8.98 26.81
C ILE A 261 4.68 8.60 25.98
N ALA A 262 5.70 7.99 26.59
CA ALA A 262 6.88 7.53 25.88
C ALA A 262 6.53 6.48 24.80
N ALA A 263 5.73 5.46 25.14
CA ALA A 263 5.30 4.43 24.20
C ALA A 263 4.47 5.01 23.02
N LEU A 264 3.55 5.93 23.28
CA LEU A 264 2.78 6.62 22.22
C LEU A 264 3.66 7.55 21.36
N THR A 265 4.72 8.12 21.94
CA THR A 265 5.70 8.93 21.19
C THR A 265 6.55 8.03 20.27
N GLU A 266 6.94 6.85 20.74
CA GLU A 266 7.63 5.84 19.93
C GLU A 266 6.73 5.32 18.79
N GLU A 267 5.49 4.93 19.09
CA GLU A 267 4.51 4.48 18.09
C GLU A 267 4.26 5.55 17.01
N THR A 268 4.02 6.81 17.41
CA THR A 268 3.83 7.91 16.45
C THR A 268 5.09 8.21 15.64
N SER A 269 6.29 7.99 16.18
CA SER A 269 7.54 8.07 15.41
C SER A 269 7.65 6.95 14.36
N LEU A 270 7.25 5.72 14.70
CA LEU A 270 7.22 4.55 13.81
C LEU A 270 6.14 4.67 12.73
N LEU A 271 4.99 5.27 13.05
CA LEU A 271 3.97 5.59 12.05
C LEU A 271 4.46 6.70 11.09
N ARG A 272 5.15 7.73 11.60
CA ARG A 272 5.77 8.78 10.76
C ARG A 272 6.86 8.24 9.83
N SER A 273 7.66 7.25 10.24
CA SER A 273 8.63 6.62 9.34
C SER A 273 7.96 5.74 8.28
N LYS A 274 6.91 4.98 8.64
CA LYS A 274 6.09 4.19 7.70
C LYS A 274 5.35 5.06 6.67
N VAL A 275 4.90 6.26 7.04
CA VAL A 275 4.31 7.22 6.07
C VAL A 275 5.38 7.69 5.07
N LYS A 276 6.59 8.02 5.52
CA LYS A 276 7.69 8.43 4.63
C LYS A 276 8.06 7.34 3.62
N THR A 277 8.14 6.07 4.03
CA THR A 277 8.43 4.96 3.09
C THR A 277 7.25 4.69 2.16
N PHE A 278 6.00 4.89 2.60
CA PHE A 278 4.83 4.82 1.72
C PHE A 278 4.83 5.92 0.65
N ASP A 279 5.17 7.17 0.99
CA ASP A 279 5.28 8.24 -0.01
C ASP A 279 6.47 8.04 -0.96
N GLN A 280 7.58 7.46 -0.51
CA GLN A 280 8.69 7.03 -1.38
C GLN A 280 8.24 5.94 -2.38
N LEU A 281 7.54 4.90 -1.92
CA LEU A 281 6.99 3.86 -2.79
C LEU A 281 5.98 4.42 -3.78
N LYS A 282 5.15 5.38 -3.36
CA LYS A 282 4.20 6.10 -4.22
C LYS A 282 4.90 6.95 -5.29
N GLN A 283 6.02 7.60 -4.96
CA GLN A 283 6.87 8.29 -5.95
C GLN A 283 7.49 7.31 -6.96
N GLN A 284 7.98 6.15 -6.49
CA GLN A 284 8.50 5.10 -7.38
C GLN A 284 7.42 4.53 -8.32
N VAL A 285 6.20 4.30 -7.82
CA VAL A 285 5.06 3.85 -8.65
C VAL A 285 4.68 4.88 -9.70
N LEU A 286 4.74 6.17 -9.39
CA LEU A 286 4.53 7.24 -10.39
C LEU A 286 5.63 7.23 -11.46
N ALA A 287 6.91 7.19 -11.06
CA ALA A 287 8.02 7.14 -12.01
C ALA A 287 7.95 5.91 -12.94
N LEU A 288 7.63 4.73 -12.41
CA LEU A 288 7.41 3.51 -13.20
C LEU A 288 6.18 3.61 -14.12
N THR A 289 5.17 4.40 -13.75
CA THR A 289 4.01 4.67 -14.62
C THR A 289 4.40 5.56 -15.81
N ASP A 290 5.20 6.60 -15.56
CA ASP A 290 5.74 7.48 -16.62
C ASP A 290 6.67 6.70 -17.57
N GLU A 291 7.54 5.83 -17.05
CA GLU A 291 8.37 4.91 -17.85
C GLU A 291 7.51 3.97 -18.71
N LEU A 292 6.44 3.39 -18.14
CA LEU A 292 5.50 2.55 -18.88
C LEU A 292 4.79 3.32 -20.00
N ASP A 293 4.46 4.60 -19.82
CA ASP A 293 3.85 5.43 -20.88
C ASP A 293 4.85 5.84 -21.97
N ILE A 294 6.12 6.10 -21.60
CA ILE A 294 7.22 6.25 -22.56
C ILE A 294 7.42 4.97 -23.38
N LEU A 295 7.36 3.80 -22.74
CA LEU A 295 7.46 2.48 -23.40
C LEU A 295 6.25 2.16 -24.28
N LYS A 296 5.02 2.53 -23.88
CA LYS A 296 3.84 2.46 -24.76
C LYS A 296 4.00 3.36 -25.98
N HIS A 297 4.52 4.58 -25.80
CA HIS A 297 4.73 5.52 -26.91
C HIS A 297 5.86 5.08 -27.87
N SER A 298 6.91 4.42 -27.38
CA SER A 298 7.95 3.84 -28.25
C SER A 298 7.46 2.57 -28.96
N SER A 299 6.71 1.71 -28.26
CA SER A 299 6.02 0.54 -28.83
C SER A 299 5.05 0.96 -29.95
N ALA A 300 4.28 2.03 -29.77
CA ALA A 300 3.37 2.57 -30.79
C ALA A 300 4.06 3.09 -32.07
N LYS A 301 5.38 3.38 -32.02
CA LYS A 301 6.19 3.72 -33.20
C LYS A 301 6.69 2.48 -33.95
N LEU A 302 6.77 1.32 -33.28
CA LEU A 302 7.32 0.09 -33.85
C LEU A 302 6.55 -0.33 -35.14
N PRO A 303 5.20 -0.32 -35.20
CA PRO A 303 4.45 -0.61 -36.43
C PRO A 303 4.66 0.38 -37.59
N SER A 304 5.12 1.61 -37.35
CA SER A 304 5.44 2.55 -38.43
C SER A 304 6.85 2.31 -38.99
N LEU A 305 7.78 1.88 -38.14
CA LEU A 305 9.09 1.39 -38.55
C LEU A 305 8.98 0.06 -39.31
N GLU A 306 8.14 -0.88 -38.86
CA GLU A 306 7.85 -2.13 -39.58
C GLU A 306 7.29 -1.87 -40.98
N LYS A 307 6.27 -1.00 -41.11
CA LYS A 307 5.73 -0.61 -42.44
C LYS A 307 6.79 0.04 -43.34
N SER A 308 7.70 0.82 -42.76
CA SER A 308 8.81 1.42 -43.49
C SER A 308 9.80 0.37 -43.97
N LEU A 309 10.16 -0.58 -43.10
CA LEU A 309 11.04 -1.73 -43.37
C LEU A 309 10.44 -2.63 -44.46
N GLU A 310 9.14 -2.93 -44.41
CA GLU A 310 8.45 -3.72 -45.43
C GLU A 310 8.47 -3.02 -46.79
N SER A 311 8.25 -1.70 -46.83
CA SER A 311 8.39 -0.92 -48.06
C SER A 311 9.85 -0.81 -48.55
N TYR A 312 10.86 -1.06 -47.71
CA TYR A 312 12.25 -1.20 -48.16
C TYR A 312 12.55 -2.62 -48.68
N LYS A 313 11.95 -3.68 -48.11
CA LYS A 313 12.01 -5.04 -48.70
C LYS A 313 11.36 -5.07 -50.09
N GLU A 314 10.14 -4.55 -50.20
CA GLU A 314 9.41 -4.46 -51.47
C GLU A 314 10.25 -3.74 -52.54
N LYS A 315 10.95 -2.66 -52.18
CA LYS A 315 11.89 -1.97 -53.09
C LYS A 315 13.09 -2.83 -53.47
N LEU A 316 13.65 -3.63 -52.56
CA LEU A 316 14.76 -4.55 -52.84
C LEU A 316 14.32 -5.69 -53.78
N GLU A 317 13.15 -6.28 -53.56
CA GLU A 317 12.57 -7.30 -54.45
C GLU A 317 12.32 -6.74 -55.85
N ASN A 318 11.79 -5.51 -55.95
CA ASN A 318 11.67 -4.80 -57.21
C ASN A 318 13.03 -4.51 -57.87
N PHE A 319 14.09 -4.22 -57.10
CA PHE A 319 15.45 -4.06 -57.67
C PHE A 319 15.99 -5.35 -58.27
N ASP A 320 15.76 -6.52 -57.65
CA ASP A 320 16.17 -7.80 -58.26
C ASP A 320 15.34 -8.14 -59.52
N ALA A 321 14.05 -7.76 -59.57
CA ALA A 321 13.24 -7.87 -60.79
C ALA A 321 13.77 -6.97 -61.93
N VAL A 322 14.11 -5.70 -61.64
CA VAL A 322 14.73 -4.78 -62.62
C VAL A 322 16.11 -5.28 -63.06
N LYS A 323 16.89 -5.88 -62.16
CA LYS A 323 18.21 -6.47 -62.45
C LYS A 323 18.10 -7.71 -63.35
N LEU A 324 17.06 -8.53 -63.20
CA LEU A 324 16.76 -9.63 -64.13
C LEU A 324 16.36 -9.09 -65.52
N GLN A 325 15.48 -8.10 -65.58
CA GLN A 325 15.10 -7.43 -66.83
C GLN A 325 16.32 -6.85 -67.56
N LEU A 326 17.17 -6.11 -66.84
CA LEU A 326 18.43 -5.57 -67.37
C LEU A 326 19.38 -6.68 -67.87
N GLN A 327 19.45 -7.82 -67.19
CA GLN A 327 20.27 -8.95 -67.63
C GLN A 327 19.70 -9.60 -68.92
N ASP A 328 18.38 -9.66 -69.08
CA ASP A 328 17.74 -10.18 -70.28
C ASP A 328 17.81 -9.19 -71.46
N GLU A 329 17.72 -7.89 -71.22
CA GLU A 329 18.04 -6.86 -72.21
C GLU A 329 19.52 -6.94 -72.64
N GLN A 330 20.46 -7.14 -71.71
CA GLN A 330 21.87 -7.35 -72.03
C GLN A 330 22.09 -8.61 -72.90
N LYS A 331 21.40 -9.72 -72.63
CA LYS A 331 21.41 -10.92 -73.50
C LYS A 331 20.82 -10.63 -74.88
N ALA A 332 19.72 -9.87 -74.95
CA ALA A 332 19.09 -9.48 -76.21
C ALA A 332 20.00 -8.56 -77.05
N HIS A 333 20.65 -7.58 -76.42
CA HIS A 333 21.65 -6.71 -77.05
C HIS A 333 22.87 -7.49 -77.53
N ALA A 334 23.41 -8.42 -76.74
CA ALA A 334 24.51 -9.30 -77.17
C ALA A 334 24.09 -10.13 -78.40
N SER A 335 22.90 -10.74 -78.38
CA SER A 335 22.35 -11.48 -79.54
C SER A 335 22.11 -10.60 -80.77
N ALA A 336 21.78 -9.32 -80.58
CA ALA A 336 21.66 -8.35 -81.67
C ALA A 336 23.03 -7.98 -82.25
N ILE A 337 24.06 -7.78 -81.40
CA ILE A 337 25.44 -7.54 -81.82
C ILE A 337 25.99 -8.74 -82.59
N ASP A 338 25.78 -9.98 -82.11
CA ASP A 338 26.16 -11.20 -82.83
C ASP A 338 25.51 -11.31 -84.22
N LYS A 339 24.26 -10.85 -84.37
CA LYS A 339 23.56 -10.80 -85.67
C LYS A 339 24.15 -9.72 -86.57
N LEU A 340 24.45 -8.54 -86.03
CA LEU A 340 25.10 -7.46 -86.78
C LEU A 340 26.50 -7.88 -87.28
N ILE A 341 27.30 -8.53 -86.43
CA ILE A 341 28.61 -9.08 -86.80
C ILE A 341 28.47 -10.14 -87.90
N LYS A 342 27.47 -11.03 -87.84
CA LYS A 342 27.21 -12.00 -88.91
C LYS A 342 26.82 -11.32 -90.23
N LEU A 343 25.91 -10.35 -90.19
CA LEU A 343 25.48 -9.59 -91.36
C LEU A 343 26.62 -8.73 -91.94
N GLU A 344 27.51 -8.19 -91.12
CA GLU A 344 28.71 -7.47 -91.56
C GLU A 344 29.71 -8.41 -92.25
N ASN A 345 29.95 -9.60 -91.69
CA ASN A 345 30.76 -10.64 -92.34
C ASN A 345 30.16 -11.10 -93.68
N GLU A 346 28.85 -11.35 -93.74
CA GLU A 346 28.13 -11.68 -94.99
C GLU A 346 28.23 -10.53 -96.01
N ASN A 347 28.04 -9.29 -95.59
CA ASN A 347 28.19 -8.10 -96.43
C ASN A 347 29.64 -7.95 -96.95
N SER A 348 30.66 -8.29 -96.14
CA SER A 348 32.06 -8.31 -96.56
C SER A 348 32.36 -9.36 -97.66
N ALA A 349 31.54 -10.43 -97.74
CA ALA A 349 31.64 -11.43 -98.79
C ALA A 349 30.97 -10.99 -100.11
N ILE A 350 29.99 -10.07 -100.07
CA ILE A 350 29.26 -9.59 -101.26
C ILE A 350 30.22 -9.00 -102.33
N PRO A 351 31.22 -8.15 -102.02
CA PRO A 351 32.23 -7.70 -102.99
C PRO A 351 32.97 -8.84 -103.70
N ASN A 352 33.31 -9.91 -102.98
CA ASN A 352 34.01 -11.06 -103.54
C ASN A 352 33.09 -11.91 -104.43
N LEU A 353 31.86 -12.17 -103.99
CA LEU A 353 30.83 -12.84 -104.80
C LEU A 353 30.49 -12.01 -106.04
N LYS A 354 30.47 -10.67 -105.95
CA LYS A 354 30.27 -9.78 -107.10
C LYS A 354 31.45 -9.82 -108.07
N LYS A 355 32.70 -9.80 -107.60
CA LYS A 355 33.90 -9.99 -108.44
C LYS A 355 33.88 -11.36 -109.15
N GLN A 356 33.43 -12.42 -108.47
CA GLN A 356 33.23 -13.75 -109.09
C GLN A 356 32.10 -13.74 -110.13
N LEU A 357 30.94 -13.14 -109.81
CA LEU A 357 29.77 -13.08 -110.69
C LEU A 357 30.02 -12.28 -111.97
N GLU A 358 30.73 -11.14 -111.90
CA GLU A 358 31.16 -10.42 -113.11
C GLU A 358 32.22 -11.21 -113.91
N THR A 359 33.07 -12.01 -113.24
CA THR A 359 33.99 -12.93 -113.92
C THR A 359 33.24 -14.04 -114.66
N TYR A 360 32.17 -14.60 -114.08
CA TYR A 360 31.33 -15.60 -114.73
C TYR A 360 30.47 -15.01 -115.86
N LYS A 361 29.89 -13.82 -115.67
CA LYS A 361 29.21 -13.07 -116.75
C LYS A 361 30.16 -12.85 -117.93
N LYS A 362 31.37 -12.37 -117.69
CA LYS A 362 32.37 -12.18 -118.75
C LYS A 362 32.70 -13.50 -119.46
N LYS A 363 32.98 -14.58 -118.72
CA LYS A 363 33.17 -15.91 -119.35
C LYS A 363 31.96 -16.32 -120.19
N SER A 364 30.74 -16.02 -119.74
CA SER A 364 29.51 -16.33 -120.49
C SER A 364 29.34 -15.47 -121.74
N SER A 365 29.72 -14.17 -121.72
CA SER A 365 29.69 -13.33 -122.92
C SER A 365 30.79 -13.73 -123.91
N ASP A 366 32.01 -13.99 -123.41
CA ASP A 366 33.14 -14.43 -124.22
C ASP A 366 32.82 -15.77 -124.91
N LEU A 367 32.13 -16.70 -124.22
CA LEU A 367 31.62 -17.95 -124.79
C LEU A 367 30.40 -17.77 -125.71
N SER A 368 29.55 -16.77 -125.52
CA SER A 368 28.46 -16.46 -126.47
C SER A 368 29.03 -16.00 -127.80
N VAL A 369 29.96 -15.03 -127.75
CA VAL A 369 30.66 -14.52 -128.95
C VAL A 369 31.41 -15.65 -129.66
N ALA A 370 32.10 -16.52 -128.92
CA ALA A 370 32.77 -17.68 -129.52
C ALA A 370 31.80 -18.69 -130.17
N ASN A 371 30.61 -18.91 -129.59
CA ASN A 371 29.57 -19.73 -130.22
C ASN A 371 28.98 -19.05 -131.47
N GLU A 372 28.84 -17.72 -131.46
CA GLU A 372 28.37 -16.94 -132.61
C GLU A 372 29.39 -16.96 -133.76
N THR A 373 30.70 -16.83 -133.49
CA THR A 373 31.74 -16.98 -134.53
C THR A 373 31.81 -18.40 -135.08
N LEU A 374 31.81 -19.43 -134.22
CA LEU A 374 31.77 -20.84 -134.66
C LEU A 374 30.48 -21.17 -135.46
N THR A 375 29.36 -20.54 -135.11
CA THR A 375 28.11 -20.66 -135.88
C THR A 375 28.20 -19.95 -137.23
N HIS A 376 28.89 -18.80 -137.30
CA HIS A 376 29.17 -18.11 -138.56
C HIS A 376 30.09 -18.95 -139.46
N GLU A 377 31.18 -19.49 -138.91
CA GLU A 377 32.13 -20.38 -139.59
C GLU A 377 31.45 -21.67 -140.09
N LEU A 378 30.61 -22.31 -139.28
CA LEU A 378 29.80 -23.44 -139.74
C LEU A 378 28.86 -23.06 -140.88
N ASN A 379 28.35 -21.82 -140.91
CA ASN A 379 27.48 -21.35 -141.98
C ASN A 379 28.24 -20.92 -143.24
N THR A 380 29.47 -20.40 -143.14
CA THR A 380 30.33 -20.17 -144.31
C THR A 380 30.86 -21.48 -144.88
N LEU A 381 31.28 -22.43 -144.03
CA LEU A 381 31.65 -23.79 -144.43
C LEU A 381 30.48 -24.55 -145.08
N LYS A 382 29.24 -24.42 -144.57
CA LYS A 382 28.04 -24.96 -145.25
C LYS A 382 27.80 -24.30 -146.60
N LYS A 383 27.96 -22.98 -146.72
CA LYS A 383 27.85 -22.26 -148.02
C LYS A 383 28.91 -22.77 -149.00
N LEU A 384 30.19 -22.82 -148.60
CA LEU A 384 31.30 -23.33 -149.41
C LEU A 384 31.10 -24.80 -149.80
N SER A 385 30.70 -25.66 -148.85
CA SER A 385 30.36 -27.06 -149.12
C SER A 385 29.21 -27.18 -150.13
N SER A 386 28.16 -26.37 -150.02
CA SER A 386 27.07 -26.34 -151.00
C SER A 386 27.49 -25.79 -152.38
N ALA A 387 28.48 -24.89 -152.42
CA ALA A 387 29.05 -24.35 -153.65
C ALA A 387 29.94 -25.38 -154.35
N VAL A 388 30.80 -26.07 -153.60
CA VAL A 388 31.60 -27.22 -154.08
C VAL A 388 30.70 -28.38 -154.50
N GLN A 389 29.60 -28.65 -153.79
CA GLN A 389 28.62 -29.65 -154.19
C GLN A 389 27.91 -29.27 -155.50
N LYS A 390 27.57 -27.99 -155.69
CA LYS A 390 27.04 -27.47 -156.96
C LYS A 390 28.07 -27.55 -158.09
N GLN A 391 29.34 -27.21 -157.83
CA GLN A 391 30.43 -27.34 -158.80
C GLN A 391 30.69 -28.81 -159.16
N ASN A 392 30.66 -29.73 -158.19
CA ASN A 392 30.78 -31.16 -158.45
C ASN A 392 29.58 -31.73 -159.22
N ALA A 393 28.36 -31.21 -158.99
CA ALA A 393 27.19 -31.56 -159.79
C ALA A 393 27.26 -30.98 -161.22
N GLN A 394 27.75 -29.74 -161.37
CA GLN A 394 28.02 -29.13 -162.67
C GLN A 394 29.11 -29.89 -163.44
N LEU A 395 30.23 -30.23 -162.79
CA LEU A 395 31.29 -31.07 -163.36
C LEU A 395 30.76 -32.46 -163.71
N SER A 396 29.97 -33.09 -162.85
CA SER A 396 29.35 -34.39 -163.15
C SER A 396 28.42 -34.31 -164.36
N THR A 397 27.66 -33.22 -164.52
CA THR A 397 26.81 -33.02 -165.71
C THR A 397 27.62 -32.67 -166.96
N THR A 398 28.69 -31.87 -166.90
CA THR A 398 29.56 -31.61 -168.06
C THR A 398 30.35 -32.84 -168.46
N THR A 399 30.90 -33.61 -167.52
CA THR A 399 31.52 -34.91 -167.79
C THR A 399 30.50 -35.91 -168.33
N SER A 400 29.24 -35.90 -167.88
CA SER A 400 28.19 -36.74 -168.47
C SER A 400 27.78 -36.30 -169.89
N MET A 401 27.78 -35.00 -170.18
CA MET A 401 27.56 -34.49 -171.54
C MET A 401 28.74 -34.84 -172.46
N GLN A 402 29.99 -34.64 -172.02
CA GLN A 402 31.20 -35.05 -172.74
C GLN A 402 31.27 -36.58 -172.93
N LEU A 403 30.82 -37.37 -171.95
CA LEU A 403 30.74 -38.83 -172.09
C LEU A 403 29.66 -39.23 -173.13
N LYS A 404 28.51 -38.53 -173.16
CA LYS A 404 27.49 -38.75 -174.19
C LYS A 404 27.97 -38.31 -175.57
N GLU A 405 28.60 -37.16 -175.68
CA GLU A 405 29.20 -36.63 -176.92
C GLU A 405 30.28 -37.59 -177.44
N ALA A 406 31.16 -38.10 -176.57
CA ALA A 406 32.12 -39.14 -176.91
C ALA A 406 31.45 -40.47 -177.29
N GLN A 407 30.35 -40.87 -176.64
CA GLN A 407 29.59 -42.07 -176.98
C GLN A 407 28.78 -41.94 -178.28
N GLU A 408 28.28 -40.75 -178.61
CA GLU A 408 27.59 -40.46 -179.87
C GLU A 408 28.58 -40.38 -181.03
N LEU A 409 29.75 -39.78 -180.83
CA LEU A 409 30.89 -39.86 -181.76
C LEU A 409 31.33 -41.32 -181.96
N GLN A 410 31.49 -42.09 -180.87
CA GLN A 410 31.86 -43.50 -180.93
C GLN A 410 30.78 -44.37 -181.60
N LYS A 411 29.50 -43.99 -181.52
CA LYS A 411 28.40 -44.70 -182.17
C LYS A 411 28.29 -44.35 -183.67
N LEU A 412 28.48 -43.09 -184.04
CA LEU A 412 28.54 -42.66 -185.44
C LEU A 412 29.73 -43.26 -186.19
N LEU A 413 30.84 -43.55 -185.49
CA LEU A 413 32.03 -44.17 -186.09
C LEU A 413 31.90 -45.67 -186.39
N VAL A 414 30.81 -46.33 -185.98
CA VAL A 414 30.69 -47.81 -185.98
C VAL A 414 29.60 -48.36 -186.92
N GLU A 415 28.69 -47.52 -187.42
CA GLU A 415 27.57 -47.96 -188.30
C GLU A 415 27.68 -47.53 -189.77
N SER A 416 28.82 -47.00 -190.24
CA SER A 416 29.07 -46.80 -191.68
C SER A 416 30.52 -47.00 -192.11
N TYR A 417 30.72 -48.00 -192.99
CA TYR A 417 31.95 -48.40 -193.70
C TYR A 417 33.09 -49.03 -192.87
N GLY A 418 33.41 -50.28 -193.25
CA GLY A 418 34.77 -50.80 -193.22
C GLY A 418 35.27 -50.95 -194.66
N GLY A 419 36.56 -50.75 -194.90
CA GLY A 419 37.15 -50.81 -196.25
C GLY A 419 38.44 -49.99 -196.41
N ASP A 420 39.49 -50.45 -195.73
CA ASP A 420 40.94 -50.40 -196.05
C ASP A 420 41.68 -49.08 -196.41
N ASP A 421 42.94 -49.07 -195.97
CA ASP A 421 44.14 -48.36 -196.47
C ASP A 421 44.17 -46.81 -196.65
N ASP A 422 44.56 -46.17 -195.54
CA ASP A 422 45.80 -45.37 -195.37
C ASP A 422 46.04 -44.01 -196.10
N PHE A 423 46.78 -43.16 -195.38
CA PHE A 423 47.48 -41.93 -195.78
C PHE A 423 46.73 -40.57 -195.95
N ALA A 424 47.36 -39.52 -195.38
CA ALA A 424 47.15 -38.07 -195.60
C ALA A 424 45.81 -37.43 -195.10
N MET A 425 45.76 -36.15 -194.70
CA MET A 425 46.82 -35.16 -194.37
C MET A 425 46.29 -34.07 -193.42
N ALA A 426 47.22 -33.30 -192.85
CA ALA A 426 46.97 -32.12 -192.02
C ALA A 426 46.45 -30.89 -192.80
N VAL A 427 46.03 -29.85 -192.08
CA VAL A 427 46.35 -28.41 -192.34
C VAL A 427 45.97 -27.59 -191.09
N GLY A 428 46.68 -26.51 -190.72
CA GLY A 428 47.77 -25.85 -191.44
C GLY A 428 48.88 -25.28 -190.56
N GLU A 429 50.05 -25.15 -191.16
CA GLU A 429 51.26 -24.50 -190.66
C GLU A 429 51.83 -23.59 -191.78
N GLY A 430 52.52 -22.50 -191.42
CA GLY A 430 52.95 -21.45 -192.36
C GLY A 430 51.88 -20.35 -192.52
N VAL A 431 52.21 -19.07 -192.58
CA VAL A 431 53.48 -18.38 -192.86
C VAL A 431 53.61 -17.20 -191.85
N SER A 432 54.74 -16.81 -191.26
CA SER A 432 56.17 -17.09 -191.51
C SER A 432 57.02 -17.07 -190.22
N GLU A 433 57.96 -18.02 -190.13
CA GLU A 433 59.37 -17.81 -189.72
C GLU A 433 59.70 -17.01 -188.43
N LEU A 434 59.54 -17.63 -187.25
CA LEU A 434 60.60 -17.70 -186.22
C LEU A 434 60.25 -18.66 -185.05
N ASN A 435 60.70 -19.91 -185.18
CA ASN A 435 60.78 -20.95 -184.14
C ASN A 435 59.60 -21.03 -183.11
N PRO A 436 58.38 -21.42 -183.56
CA PRO A 436 57.17 -21.29 -182.77
C PRO A 436 57.08 -22.20 -181.52
N LYS A 437 57.73 -23.37 -181.51
CA LYS A 437 57.67 -24.28 -180.33
C LYS A 437 58.23 -23.63 -179.07
N ILE A 438 59.34 -22.90 -179.18
CA ILE A 438 59.91 -22.13 -178.06
C ILE A 438 59.00 -20.95 -177.70
N ALA A 439 58.30 -20.34 -178.66
CA ALA A 439 57.39 -19.22 -178.41
C ALA A 439 56.11 -19.66 -177.65
N GLU A 440 55.52 -20.80 -178.00
CA GLU A 440 54.36 -21.37 -177.30
C GLU A 440 54.75 -21.87 -175.91
N GLU A 441 55.87 -22.58 -175.77
CA GLU A 441 56.40 -23.02 -174.48
C GLU A 441 56.80 -21.83 -173.60
N LEU A 442 57.39 -20.76 -174.15
CA LEU A 442 57.61 -19.50 -173.43
C LEU A 442 56.30 -18.79 -173.06
N SER A 443 55.25 -18.86 -173.88
CA SER A 443 53.95 -18.24 -173.55
C SER A 443 53.26 -19.00 -172.42
N ARG A 444 53.29 -20.33 -172.45
CA ARG A 444 52.86 -21.20 -171.35
C ARG A 444 53.67 -20.96 -170.08
N LEU A 445 55.00 -21.00 -170.15
CA LEU A 445 55.88 -20.74 -169.01
C LEU A 445 55.74 -19.31 -168.48
N LYS A 446 55.44 -18.31 -169.31
CA LYS A 446 55.08 -16.96 -168.85
C LYS A 446 53.75 -16.97 -168.10
N ASN A 447 52.71 -17.60 -168.64
CA ASN A 447 51.41 -17.69 -167.96
C ASN A 447 51.49 -18.46 -166.63
N ASP A 448 52.25 -19.56 -166.59
CA ASP A 448 52.50 -20.34 -165.37
C ASP A 448 53.39 -19.57 -164.37
N ASN A 449 54.40 -18.81 -164.85
CA ASN A 449 55.22 -17.95 -163.98
C ASN A 449 54.43 -16.73 -163.46
N ASP A 450 53.62 -16.06 -164.28
CA ASP A 450 52.71 -14.98 -163.84
C ASP A 450 51.67 -15.50 -162.83
N ARG A 451 51.22 -16.74 -163.00
CA ARG A 451 50.34 -17.43 -162.03
C ARG A 451 51.06 -17.74 -160.72
N LEU A 452 52.32 -18.20 -160.78
CA LEU A 452 53.14 -18.43 -159.60
C LEU A 452 53.50 -17.12 -158.89
N ILE A 453 53.85 -16.07 -159.62
CA ILE A 453 54.12 -14.73 -159.09
C ILE A 453 52.87 -14.17 -158.41
N LYS A 454 51.68 -14.29 -159.04
CA LYS A 454 50.41 -13.94 -158.38
C LYS A 454 50.20 -14.75 -157.12
N LEU A 455 50.28 -16.08 -157.19
CA LEU A 455 50.04 -16.95 -156.03
C LEU A 455 51.03 -16.70 -154.88
N VAL A 456 52.29 -16.36 -155.17
CA VAL A 456 53.31 -15.96 -154.17
C VAL A 456 53.04 -14.54 -153.63
N ASN A 457 52.59 -13.61 -154.46
CA ASN A 457 52.20 -12.26 -154.02
C ASN A 457 50.93 -12.30 -153.16
N ASP A 458 49.93 -13.08 -153.55
CA ASP A 458 48.69 -13.30 -152.81
C ASP A 458 49.00 -14.00 -151.47
N GLN A 459 49.79 -15.09 -151.48
CA GLN A 459 50.22 -15.76 -150.25
C GLN A 459 51.09 -14.86 -149.36
N SER A 460 51.94 -14.00 -149.90
CA SER A 460 52.75 -13.08 -149.08
C SER A 460 51.92 -11.90 -148.56
N ALA A 461 50.93 -11.42 -149.30
CA ALA A 461 49.95 -10.45 -148.82
C ALA A 461 49.07 -11.04 -147.70
N ASP A 462 48.53 -12.25 -147.89
CA ASP A 462 47.78 -12.97 -146.85
C ASP A 462 48.65 -13.23 -145.61
N ASN A 463 49.91 -13.65 -145.78
CA ASN A 463 50.82 -13.85 -144.65
C ASN A 463 51.16 -12.53 -143.94
N LEU A 464 51.37 -11.43 -144.67
CA LEU A 464 51.59 -10.10 -144.08
C LEU A 464 50.34 -9.60 -143.34
N GLN A 465 49.14 -9.78 -143.90
CA GLN A 465 47.89 -9.41 -143.24
C GLN A 465 47.63 -10.28 -141.99
N ASN A 466 47.92 -11.58 -142.05
CA ASN A 466 47.83 -12.47 -140.88
C ASN A 466 48.84 -12.10 -139.80
N LEU A 467 50.07 -11.72 -140.16
CA LEU A 467 51.07 -11.22 -139.22
C LEU A 467 50.68 -9.85 -138.63
N GLN A 468 50.11 -8.94 -139.42
CA GLN A 468 49.59 -7.67 -138.93
C GLN A 468 48.42 -7.89 -137.97
N ASN A 469 47.44 -8.70 -138.35
CA ASN A 469 46.31 -9.07 -137.49
C ASN A 469 46.82 -9.67 -136.17
N ALA A 470 47.77 -10.60 -136.22
CA ALA A 470 48.35 -11.21 -135.02
C ALA A 470 49.15 -10.20 -134.16
N LEU A 471 49.80 -9.21 -134.76
CA LEU A 471 50.52 -8.14 -134.06
C LEU A 471 49.55 -7.16 -133.38
N GLU A 472 48.47 -6.77 -134.05
CA GLU A 472 47.40 -5.94 -133.48
C GLU A 472 46.70 -6.69 -132.33
N ASP A 473 46.39 -7.97 -132.52
CA ASP A 473 45.78 -8.84 -131.51
C ASP A 473 46.70 -9.06 -130.30
N ALA A 474 48.01 -9.19 -130.52
CA ALA A 474 49.02 -9.22 -129.46
C ALA A 474 49.17 -7.88 -128.72
N SER A 475 49.09 -6.75 -129.44
CA SER A 475 49.12 -5.39 -128.88
C SER A 475 47.91 -5.12 -128.00
N LEU A 476 46.70 -5.46 -128.47
CA LEU A 476 45.45 -5.35 -127.70
C LEU A 476 45.47 -6.25 -126.45
N LYS A 477 46.03 -7.47 -126.55
CA LYS A 477 46.24 -8.34 -125.39
C LYS A 477 47.26 -7.73 -124.41
N CYS A 478 48.35 -7.15 -124.90
CA CYS A 478 49.36 -6.46 -124.09
C CYS A 478 48.76 -5.29 -123.29
N GLU A 479 48.04 -4.37 -123.95
CA GLU A 479 47.35 -3.27 -123.26
C GLU A 479 46.24 -3.78 -122.32
N SER A 480 45.55 -4.86 -122.67
CA SER A 480 44.59 -5.52 -121.78
C SER A 480 45.23 -6.19 -120.56
N PHE A 481 46.51 -6.60 -120.62
CA PHE A 481 47.26 -7.06 -119.44
C PHE A 481 47.82 -5.89 -118.63
N LYS A 482 48.34 -4.85 -119.29
CA LYS A 482 48.86 -3.63 -118.69
C LYS A 482 47.81 -2.86 -117.89
N THR A 483 46.61 -2.67 -118.46
CA THR A 483 45.48 -2.04 -117.76
C THR A 483 45.01 -2.86 -116.55
N LYS A 484 44.87 -4.18 -116.68
CA LYS A 484 44.59 -5.08 -115.55
C LYS A 484 45.66 -5.00 -114.47
N PHE A 485 46.95 -5.05 -114.85
CA PHE A 485 48.07 -4.98 -113.92
C PHE A 485 48.05 -3.68 -113.11
N LEU A 486 47.89 -2.53 -113.78
CA LEU A 486 47.77 -1.22 -113.12
C LEU A 486 46.59 -1.19 -112.14
N SER A 487 45.40 -1.61 -112.58
CA SER A 487 44.21 -1.70 -111.71
C SER A 487 44.43 -2.64 -110.50
N THR A 488 45.05 -3.81 -110.69
CA THR A 488 45.36 -4.70 -109.56
C THR A 488 46.43 -4.14 -108.62
N ASN A 489 47.35 -3.32 -109.11
CA ASN A 489 48.35 -2.62 -108.30
C ASN A 489 47.72 -1.46 -107.50
N GLU A 490 46.68 -0.82 -108.04
CA GLU A 490 45.86 0.18 -107.34
C GLU A 490 44.98 -0.47 -106.26
N ASP A 491 44.27 -1.57 -106.58
CA ASP A 491 43.57 -2.41 -105.58
C ASP A 491 44.53 -2.88 -104.47
N LEU A 492 45.75 -3.29 -104.82
CA LEU A 492 46.79 -3.71 -103.85
C LEU A 492 47.28 -2.56 -102.96
N LYS A 493 47.40 -1.34 -103.49
CA LYS A 493 47.75 -0.15 -102.70
C LYS A 493 46.61 0.26 -101.77
N ALA A 494 45.37 0.26 -102.25
CA ALA A 494 44.19 0.58 -101.46
C ALA A 494 44.00 -0.40 -100.30
N THR A 495 44.07 -1.71 -100.58
CA THR A 495 43.96 -2.76 -99.54
C THR A 495 45.11 -2.72 -98.54
N LYS A 496 46.35 -2.41 -98.95
CA LYS A 496 47.46 -2.14 -98.01
C LYS A 496 47.19 -0.92 -97.12
N SER A 497 46.68 0.18 -97.69
CA SER A 497 46.33 1.38 -96.91
C SER A 497 45.21 1.11 -95.90
N GLN A 498 44.23 0.28 -96.27
CA GLN A 498 43.16 -0.16 -95.37
C GLN A 498 43.69 -1.08 -94.26
N LEU A 499 44.62 -1.99 -94.58
CA LEU A 499 45.26 -2.87 -93.60
C LEU A 499 46.06 -2.10 -92.55
N GLU A 500 46.85 -1.09 -92.95
CA GLU A 500 47.58 -0.25 -91.98
C GLU A 500 46.63 0.64 -91.15
N ALA A 501 45.55 1.17 -91.75
CA ALA A 501 44.52 1.90 -90.99
C ALA A 501 43.85 1.00 -89.93
N ALA A 502 43.50 -0.24 -90.29
CA ALA A 502 42.95 -1.21 -89.34
C ALA A 502 43.96 -1.59 -88.24
N ARG A 503 45.25 -1.73 -88.56
CA ARG A 503 46.31 -1.96 -87.56
C ARG A 503 46.45 -0.81 -86.56
N VAL A 504 46.37 0.44 -87.01
CA VAL A 504 46.37 1.63 -86.13
C VAL A 504 45.12 1.66 -85.25
N GLN A 505 43.95 1.26 -85.78
CA GLN A 505 42.73 1.15 -84.98
C GLN A 505 42.81 0.04 -83.92
N ILE A 506 43.39 -1.11 -84.25
CA ILE A 506 43.61 -2.21 -83.30
C ILE A 506 44.55 -1.78 -82.16
N THR A 507 45.71 -1.17 -82.47
CA THR A 507 46.64 -0.74 -81.41
C THR A 507 46.07 0.39 -80.54
N TYR A 508 45.22 1.25 -81.09
CA TYR A 508 44.46 2.24 -80.32
C TYR A 508 43.46 1.58 -79.35
N LEU A 509 42.67 0.60 -79.83
CA LEU A 509 41.71 -0.12 -79.01
C LEU A 509 42.38 -1.00 -77.94
N GLU A 510 43.53 -1.63 -78.25
CA GLU A 510 44.36 -2.30 -77.25
C GLU A 510 44.87 -1.32 -76.18
N GLY A 511 45.23 -0.09 -76.56
CA GLY A 511 45.62 0.96 -75.63
C GLY A 511 44.48 1.37 -74.69
N GLN A 512 43.27 1.57 -75.23
CA GLN A 512 42.07 1.81 -74.44
C GLN A 512 41.80 0.63 -73.48
N LEU A 513 41.81 -0.61 -73.98
CA LEU A 513 41.55 -1.81 -73.18
C LEU A 513 42.52 -1.92 -71.99
N LYS A 514 43.82 -1.73 -72.23
CA LYS A 514 44.87 -1.72 -71.18
C LYS A 514 44.63 -0.59 -70.16
N SER A 515 44.23 0.59 -70.60
CA SER A 515 43.87 1.71 -69.71
C SER A 515 42.62 1.41 -68.86
N THR A 516 41.59 0.79 -69.43
CA THR A 516 40.37 0.39 -68.69
C THR A 516 40.63 -0.76 -67.72
N GLN A 517 41.53 -1.69 -68.04
CA GLN A 517 41.93 -2.76 -67.14
C GLN A 517 42.68 -2.21 -65.93
N LEU A 518 43.63 -1.29 -66.13
CA LEU A 518 44.34 -0.61 -65.04
C LEU A 518 43.40 0.19 -64.14
N ALA A 519 42.41 0.89 -64.71
CA ALA A 519 41.40 1.60 -63.94
C ALA A 519 40.49 0.65 -63.13
N LEU A 520 40.10 -0.49 -63.71
CA LEU A 520 39.31 -1.52 -63.02
C LEU A 520 40.08 -2.15 -61.85
N ASP A 521 41.36 -2.46 -62.03
CA ASP A 521 42.19 -3.07 -60.99
C ASP A 521 42.58 -2.07 -59.88
N ALA A 522 42.70 -0.78 -60.20
CA ALA A 522 42.80 0.29 -59.20
C ALA A 522 41.52 0.41 -58.36
N ALA A 523 40.34 0.49 -59.00
CA ALA A 523 39.06 0.56 -58.30
C ALA A 523 38.78 -0.69 -57.42
N ARG A 524 39.30 -1.86 -57.82
CA ARG A 524 39.27 -3.09 -57.00
C ARG A 524 40.14 -2.98 -55.75
N ALA A 525 41.31 -2.34 -55.84
CA ALA A 525 42.17 -2.10 -54.69
C ALA A 525 41.51 -1.15 -53.68
N GLU A 526 40.95 -0.03 -54.15
CA GLU A 526 40.19 0.93 -53.33
C GLU A 526 38.97 0.28 -52.66
N HIS A 527 38.25 -0.59 -53.38
CA HIS A 527 37.13 -1.36 -52.81
C HIS A 527 37.59 -2.32 -51.71
N GLU A 528 38.72 -3.00 -51.86
CA GLU A 528 39.20 -3.93 -50.84
C GLU A 528 39.77 -3.19 -49.62
N GLU A 529 40.40 -2.02 -49.79
CA GLU A 529 40.83 -1.14 -48.68
C GLU A 529 39.63 -0.58 -47.89
N THR A 530 38.60 -0.09 -48.59
CA THR A 530 37.35 0.38 -47.93
C THR A 530 36.61 -0.76 -47.22
N LYS A 531 36.65 -1.98 -47.76
CA LYS A 531 36.14 -3.20 -47.11
C LYS A 531 36.94 -3.60 -45.86
N VAL A 532 38.27 -3.53 -45.89
CA VAL A 532 39.13 -3.79 -44.72
C VAL A 532 38.90 -2.75 -43.62
N THR A 533 38.83 -1.46 -43.97
CA THR A 533 38.57 -0.40 -42.99
C THR A 533 37.16 -0.49 -42.39
N LEU A 534 36.13 -0.82 -43.19
CA LEU A 534 34.78 -1.09 -42.70
C LEU A 534 34.73 -2.28 -41.72
N ASN A 535 35.38 -3.40 -42.03
CA ASN A 535 35.47 -4.53 -41.11
C ASN A 535 36.15 -4.13 -39.78
N GLY A 536 37.21 -3.31 -39.86
CA GLY A 536 37.89 -2.76 -38.69
C GLY A 536 37.07 -1.75 -37.87
N THR A 537 36.02 -1.12 -38.42
CA THR A 537 35.07 -0.33 -37.62
C THR A 537 33.98 -1.21 -37.01
N ILE A 538 33.47 -2.22 -37.74
CA ILE A 538 32.51 -3.20 -37.23
C ILE A 538 33.08 -3.94 -36.01
N GLU A 539 34.34 -4.38 -36.06
CA GLU A 539 34.99 -5.09 -34.95
C GLU A 539 35.18 -4.18 -33.71
N LYS A 540 35.54 -2.91 -33.90
CA LYS A 540 35.59 -1.91 -32.82
C LYS A 540 34.22 -1.63 -32.21
N ILE A 541 33.15 -1.64 -33.00
CA ILE A 541 31.77 -1.47 -32.53
C ILE A 541 31.32 -2.70 -31.73
N LYS A 542 31.58 -3.92 -32.24
CA LYS A 542 31.30 -5.18 -31.53
C LYS A 542 31.96 -5.19 -30.16
N LYS A 543 33.29 -4.96 -30.09
CA LYS A 543 34.01 -4.91 -28.81
C LYS A 543 33.41 -3.88 -27.84
N LYS A 544 33.12 -2.65 -28.30
CA LYS A 544 32.45 -1.65 -27.46
C LYS A 544 31.08 -2.11 -26.94
N SER A 545 30.31 -2.84 -27.75
CA SER A 545 29.02 -3.38 -27.31
C SER A 545 29.17 -4.52 -26.30
N GLU A 546 30.20 -5.36 -26.44
CA GLU A 546 30.56 -6.41 -25.49
C GLU A 546 31.03 -5.81 -24.15
N ASP A 547 31.90 -4.79 -24.19
CA ASP A 547 32.34 -4.02 -23.02
C ASP A 547 31.14 -3.36 -22.29
N HIS A 548 30.19 -2.77 -23.03
CA HIS A 548 28.95 -2.21 -22.46
C HIS A 548 28.02 -3.27 -21.86
N ILE A 549 27.85 -4.42 -22.52
CA ILE A 549 27.04 -5.54 -22.00
C ILE A 549 27.67 -6.11 -20.72
N PHE A 550 29.00 -6.17 -20.64
CA PHE A 550 29.71 -6.57 -19.43
C PHE A 550 29.49 -5.59 -18.27
N LEU A 551 29.62 -4.29 -18.53
CA LEU A 551 29.35 -3.23 -17.54
C LEU A 551 27.90 -3.28 -17.04
N LEU A 552 26.92 -3.40 -17.94
CA LEU A 552 25.50 -3.51 -17.58
C LEU A 552 25.21 -4.76 -16.74
N LYS A 553 25.79 -5.92 -17.08
CA LYS A 553 25.66 -7.15 -16.26
C LYS A 553 26.26 -6.96 -14.87
N THR A 554 27.42 -6.34 -14.77
CA THR A 554 28.11 -6.07 -13.48
C THR A 554 27.34 -5.07 -12.62
N GLY A 555 26.68 -4.09 -13.23
CA GLY A 555 25.75 -3.18 -12.54
C GLY A 555 24.50 -3.91 -12.04
N LEU A 556 23.89 -4.74 -12.89
CA LEU A 556 22.69 -5.51 -12.54
C LEU A 556 22.94 -6.49 -11.40
N THR A 557 24.08 -7.19 -11.37
CA THR A 557 24.41 -8.09 -10.25
C THR A 557 24.58 -7.32 -8.95
N LYS A 558 25.29 -6.18 -8.96
CA LYS A 558 25.43 -5.34 -7.76
C LYS A 558 24.10 -4.86 -7.21
N LEU A 559 23.22 -4.33 -8.07
CA LEU A 559 21.90 -3.87 -7.66
C LEU A 559 21.05 -5.02 -7.10
N ASN A 560 21.17 -6.21 -7.65
CA ASN A 560 20.50 -7.41 -7.15
C ASN A 560 21.08 -7.88 -5.79
N ASP A 561 22.40 -7.81 -5.61
CA ASP A 561 23.05 -8.16 -4.34
C ASP A 561 22.73 -7.12 -3.23
N GLU A 562 22.68 -5.83 -3.59
CA GLU A 562 22.29 -4.71 -2.72
C GLU A 562 20.81 -4.80 -2.29
N THR A 563 19.90 -5.07 -3.22
CA THR A 563 18.46 -5.24 -2.91
C THR A 563 18.14 -6.54 -2.16
N LEU A 564 18.93 -7.61 -2.35
CA LEU A 564 18.85 -8.80 -1.50
C LEU A 564 19.30 -8.51 -0.06
N ALA A 565 20.40 -7.76 0.11
CA ALA A 565 20.87 -7.38 1.45
C ALA A 565 19.87 -6.45 2.18
N GLU A 566 19.23 -5.51 1.46
CA GLU A 566 18.15 -4.68 2.01
C GLU A 566 16.92 -5.53 2.38
N LEU A 567 16.53 -6.49 1.53
CA LEU A 567 15.43 -7.40 1.81
C LEU A 567 15.70 -8.23 3.09
N ASP A 568 16.89 -8.83 3.21
CA ASP A 568 17.30 -9.59 4.40
C ASP A 568 17.26 -8.72 5.67
N LEU A 569 17.73 -7.47 5.61
CA LEU A 569 17.62 -6.52 6.73
C LEU A 569 16.15 -6.32 7.13
N THR A 570 15.25 -6.00 6.19
CA THR A 570 13.81 -5.81 6.51
C THR A 570 13.14 -7.08 7.04
N VAL A 571 13.60 -8.28 6.63
CA VAL A 571 13.14 -9.56 7.19
C VAL A 571 13.61 -9.72 8.63
N THR A 572 14.88 -9.42 8.96
CA THR A 572 15.33 -9.48 10.36
C THR A 572 14.62 -8.47 11.26
N GLU A 573 14.28 -7.28 10.75
CA GLU A 573 13.50 -6.28 11.50
C GLU A 573 12.05 -6.72 11.72
N LYS A 574 11.38 -7.27 10.69
CA LYS A 574 10.05 -7.87 10.84
C LYS A 574 10.05 -9.00 11.86
N ASN A 575 11.09 -9.84 11.89
CA ASN A 575 11.19 -10.94 12.85
C ASN A 575 11.41 -10.43 14.29
N LYS A 576 12.20 -9.37 14.50
CA LYS A 576 12.34 -8.69 15.81
C LYS A 576 11.01 -8.09 16.28
N LEU A 577 10.30 -7.40 15.38
CA LEU A 577 8.98 -6.82 15.68
C LEU A 577 7.94 -7.92 16.00
N ALA A 578 7.94 -9.02 15.26
CA ALA A 578 7.05 -10.16 15.51
C ALA A 578 7.32 -10.79 16.90
N ALA A 579 8.58 -10.97 17.29
CA ALA A 579 8.94 -11.46 18.62
C ALA A 579 8.50 -10.50 19.74
N SER A 580 8.69 -9.19 19.55
CA SER A 580 8.25 -8.18 20.52
C SER A 580 6.72 -8.11 20.65
N VAL A 581 5.98 -8.24 19.54
CA VAL A 581 4.52 -8.36 19.56
C VAL A 581 4.08 -9.63 20.28
N GLN A 582 4.76 -10.76 20.06
CA GLN A 582 4.47 -12.02 20.75
C GLN A 582 4.66 -11.92 22.27
N GLU A 583 5.74 -11.26 22.72
CA GLU A 583 6.00 -10.97 24.13
C GLU A 583 4.92 -10.06 24.73
N GLN A 584 4.51 -9.01 24.01
CA GLN A 584 3.41 -8.13 24.44
C GLN A 584 2.06 -8.87 24.51
N THR A 585 1.75 -9.76 23.58
CA THR A 585 0.51 -10.56 23.65
C THR A 585 0.52 -11.50 24.85
N ALA A 586 1.64 -12.18 25.14
CA ALA A 586 1.75 -13.05 26.31
C ALA A 586 1.63 -12.26 27.63
N PHE A 587 2.16 -11.03 27.69
CA PHE A 587 1.97 -10.14 28.83
C PHE A 587 0.51 -9.71 29.02
N ILE A 588 -0.20 -9.39 27.93
CA ILE A 588 -1.63 -9.02 27.95
C ILE A 588 -2.50 -10.22 28.36
N GLU A 589 -2.23 -11.42 27.85
CA GLU A 589 -2.90 -12.65 28.28
C GLU A 589 -2.70 -12.94 29.76
N LYS A 590 -1.46 -12.76 30.26
CA LYS A 590 -1.18 -12.85 31.70
C LYS A 590 -2.01 -11.85 32.50
N GLN A 591 -1.99 -10.56 32.15
CA GLN A 591 -2.78 -9.53 32.86
C GLN A 591 -4.29 -9.80 32.79
N ASN A 592 -4.80 -10.32 31.67
CA ASN A 592 -6.20 -10.73 31.55
C ASN A 592 -6.55 -11.89 32.48
N SER A 593 -5.67 -12.90 32.63
CA SER A 593 -5.87 -13.99 33.59
C SER A 593 -5.82 -13.53 35.05
N GLU A 594 -4.89 -12.64 35.40
CA GLU A 594 -4.79 -12.01 36.72
C GLU A 594 -6.05 -11.18 37.03
N PHE A 595 -6.55 -10.40 36.06
CA PHE A 595 -7.77 -9.62 36.18
C PHE A 595 -9.04 -10.48 36.29
N GLN A 596 -9.13 -11.59 35.54
CA GLN A 596 -10.26 -12.52 35.64
C GLN A 596 -10.28 -13.23 37.00
N SER A 597 -9.13 -13.67 37.50
CA SER A 597 -8.99 -14.21 38.87
C SER A 597 -9.41 -13.19 39.95
N TYR A 598 -8.98 -11.92 39.81
CA TYR A 598 -9.41 -10.84 40.69
C TYR A 598 -10.93 -10.60 40.64
N LYS A 599 -11.52 -10.60 39.44
CA LYS A 599 -12.96 -10.43 39.19
C LYS A 599 -13.78 -11.55 39.81
N ASP A 600 -13.34 -12.80 39.72
CA ASP A 600 -14.04 -13.96 40.30
C ASP A 600 -13.91 -13.98 41.82
N SER A 601 -12.73 -13.64 42.36
CA SER A 601 -12.51 -13.42 43.80
C SER A 601 -13.42 -12.29 44.35
N HIS A 602 -13.53 -11.17 43.63
CA HIS A 602 -14.43 -10.08 43.98
C HIS A 602 -15.91 -10.48 43.84
N SER A 603 -16.27 -11.33 42.88
CA SER A 603 -17.62 -11.89 42.73
C SER A 603 -17.99 -12.75 43.95
N LEU A 604 -17.11 -13.68 44.34
CA LEU A 604 -17.29 -14.52 45.52
C LEU A 604 -17.37 -13.69 46.82
N SER A 605 -16.50 -12.69 46.96
CA SER A 605 -16.52 -11.74 48.09
C SER A 605 -17.82 -10.95 48.17
N ASN A 606 -18.34 -10.46 47.03
CA ASN A 606 -19.65 -9.83 46.93
C ASN A 606 -20.79 -10.80 47.32
N GLU A 607 -20.72 -12.06 46.90
CA GLU A 607 -21.75 -13.05 47.21
C GLU A 607 -21.78 -13.38 48.71
N VAL A 608 -20.60 -13.53 49.34
CA VAL A 608 -20.45 -13.67 50.80
C VAL A 608 -20.94 -12.42 51.54
N ALA A 609 -20.65 -11.22 51.04
CA ALA A 609 -21.15 -9.98 51.62
C ALA A 609 -22.68 -9.87 51.50
N GLN A 610 -23.28 -10.28 50.39
CA GLN A 610 -24.74 -10.35 50.21
C GLN A 610 -25.39 -11.41 51.11
N LYS A 611 -24.78 -12.60 51.24
CA LYS A 611 -25.22 -13.66 52.18
C LYS A 611 -25.25 -13.12 53.61
N LYS A 612 -24.16 -12.48 54.07
CA LYS A 612 -24.10 -11.82 55.39
C LYS A 612 -25.11 -10.67 55.52
N GLN A 613 -25.33 -9.85 54.48
CA GLN A 613 -26.33 -8.78 54.53
C GLN A 613 -27.77 -9.33 54.65
N LYS A 614 -28.09 -10.43 53.95
CA LYS A 614 -29.38 -11.13 54.08
C LYS A 614 -29.55 -11.71 55.49
N GLU A 615 -28.50 -12.32 56.05
CA GLU A 615 -28.47 -12.85 57.41
C GLU A 615 -28.69 -11.75 58.48
N TYR A 616 -27.98 -10.62 58.37
CA TYR A 616 -28.17 -9.49 59.29
C TYR A 616 -29.55 -8.84 59.14
N LYS A 617 -30.10 -8.73 57.93
CA LYS A 617 -31.49 -8.29 57.72
C LYS A 617 -32.49 -9.23 58.42
N TYR A 618 -32.33 -10.55 58.27
CA TYR A 618 -33.16 -11.53 58.97
C TYR A 618 -33.04 -11.42 60.49
N LYS A 619 -31.82 -11.35 61.04
CA LYS A 619 -31.57 -11.15 62.48
C LYS A 619 -32.18 -9.84 63.01
N LEU A 620 -32.14 -8.77 62.22
CA LEU A 620 -32.78 -7.50 62.55
C LEU A 620 -34.30 -7.63 62.58
N THR A 621 -34.93 -8.24 61.56
CA THR A 621 -36.38 -8.47 61.52
C THR A 621 -36.86 -9.36 62.67
N VAL A 622 -36.14 -10.43 63.00
CA VAL A 622 -36.44 -11.28 64.18
C VAL A 622 -36.34 -10.46 65.48
N SER A 623 -35.35 -9.58 65.59
CA SER A 623 -35.18 -8.70 66.77
C SER A 623 -36.28 -7.64 66.86
N GLN A 624 -36.71 -7.06 65.74
CA GLN A 624 -37.83 -6.12 65.66
C GLN A 624 -39.15 -6.79 66.04
N ASN A 625 -39.44 -7.98 65.50
CA ASN A 625 -40.62 -8.76 65.86
C ASN A 625 -40.63 -9.11 67.36
N LYS A 626 -39.47 -9.45 67.93
CA LYS A 626 -39.34 -9.68 69.38
C LYS A 626 -39.54 -8.40 70.19
N GLN A 627 -39.03 -7.26 69.72
CA GLN A 627 -39.27 -5.96 70.36
C GLN A 627 -40.77 -5.65 70.40
N SER A 628 -41.50 -5.79 69.28
CA SER A 628 -42.94 -5.52 69.24
C SER A 628 -43.79 -6.51 70.05
N SER A 629 -43.33 -7.76 70.23
CA SER A 629 -43.91 -8.68 71.23
C SER A 629 -43.76 -8.13 72.65
N LEU A 630 -42.54 -7.73 73.03
CA LEU A 630 -42.25 -7.18 74.35
C LEU A 630 -42.96 -5.83 74.60
N GLU A 631 -43.13 -5.00 73.57
CA GLU A 631 -43.92 -3.76 73.64
C GLU A 631 -45.41 -4.09 73.90
N SER A 632 -45.97 -5.08 73.21
CA SER A 632 -47.34 -5.56 73.46
C SER A 632 -47.51 -6.19 74.85
N GLU A 633 -46.52 -6.92 75.35
CA GLU A 633 -46.50 -7.47 76.72
C GLU A 633 -46.43 -6.36 77.77
N VAL A 634 -45.64 -5.30 77.52
CA VAL A 634 -45.55 -4.11 78.38
C VAL A 634 -46.88 -3.36 78.41
N ASP A 635 -47.57 -3.20 77.28
CA ASP A 635 -48.89 -2.55 77.22
C ASP A 635 -49.97 -3.39 77.91
N GLU A 636 -49.94 -4.72 77.78
CA GLU A 636 -50.85 -5.60 78.54
C GLU A 636 -50.59 -5.50 80.06
N MET A 637 -49.32 -5.46 80.47
CA MET A 637 -48.94 -5.29 81.87
C MET A 637 -49.30 -3.90 82.41
N GLN A 638 -49.21 -2.84 81.59
CA GLN A 638 -49.73 -1.51 81.92
C GLN A 638 -51.26 -1.53 82.04
N ALA A 639 -51.99 -2.24 81.17
CA ALA A 639 -53.43 -2.36 81.24
C ALA A 639 -53.89 -3.09 82.52
N LYS A 640 -53.21 -4.19 82.88
CA LYS A 640 -53.38 -4.90 84.16
C LYS A 640 -53.07 -4.00 85.35
N LEU A 641 -51.99 -3.22 85.31
CA LEU A 641 -51.64 -2.28 86.38
C LEU A 641 -52.69 -1.16 86.54
N ARG A 642 -53.21 -0.61 85.43
CA ARG A 642 -54.34 0.34 85.43
C ARG A 642 -55.67 -0.30 85.87
N GLN A 643 -55.85 -1.62 85.72
CA GLN A 643 -56.98 -2.36 86.28
C GLN A 643 -56.82 -2.50 87.80
N MET A 644 -55.70 -3.04 88.29
CA MET A 644 -55.39 -3.16 89.71
C MET A 644 -55.46 -1.81 90.45
N GLN A 645 -55.07 -0.70 89.80
CA GLN A 645 -55.24 0.65 90.35
C GLN A 645 -56.70 1.08 90.47
N ARG A 646 -57.57 0.73 89.50
CA ARG A 646 -59.02 0.99 89.56
C ARG A 646 -59.68 0.11 90.62
N GLU A 647 -59.34 -1.17 90.70
CA GLU A 647 -59.84 -2.08 91.74
C GLU A 647 -59.41 -1.62 93.15
N ARG A 648 -58.16 -1.15 93.32
CA ARG A 648 -57.72 -0.51 94.57
C ARG A 648 -58.48 0.78 94.86
N GLY A 649 -58.86 1.55 93.83
CA GLY A 649 -59.71 2.73 93.95
C GLY A 649 -61.11 2.36 94.48
N ASN A 650 -61.77 1.41 93.84
CA ASN A 650 -63.08 0.91 94.25
C ASN A 650 -63.05 0.37 95.69
N LEU A 651 -62.03 -0.44 96.03
CA LEU A 651 -61.86 -0.97 97.39
C LEU A 651 -61.56 0.11 98.43
N GLN A 652 -60.91 1.22 98.05
CA GLN A 652 -60.72 2.40 98.89
C GLN A 652 -62.04 3.15 99.09
N GLU A 653 -62.84 3.34 98.03
CA GLU A 653 -64.17 3.96 98.10
C GLU A 653 -65.14 3.12 98.96
N ASP A 654 -65.11 1.79 98.86
CA ASP A 654 -65.88 0.90 99.74
C ASP A 654 -65.37 0.93 101.18
N LEU A 655 -64.06 1.07 101.42
CA LEU A 655 -63.50 1.29 102.77
C LEU A 655 -63.96 2.62 103.37
N ASP A 656 -63.99 3.70 102.58
CA ASP A 656 -64.44 5.02 103.04
C ASP A 656 -65.98 5.13 103.12
N ARG A 657 -66.73 4.32 102.37
CA ARG A 657 -68.17 4.04 102.60
C ARG A 657 -68.41 3.30 103.91
N LEU A 658 -67.66 2.22 104.18
CA LEU A 658 -67.76 1.49 105.44
C LEU A 658 -67.35 2.37 106.64
N ARG A 659 -66.36 3.26 106.47
CA ARG A 659 -66.02 4.29 107.47
C ARG A 659 -67.12 5.31 107.66
N THR A 660 -67.74 5.85 106.61
CA THR A 660 -68.84 6.81 106.76
C THR A 660 -70.08 6.17 107.38
N GLN A 661 -70.40 4.91 107.04
CA GLN A 661 -71.42 4.12 107.74
C GLN A 661 -71.07 3.90 109.22
N GLY A 662 -69.83 3.50 109.54
CA GLY A 662 -69.36 3.34 110.93
C GLY A 662 -69.33 4.65 111.73
N THR A 663 -69.00 5.77 111.09
CA THR A 663 -69.01 7.11 111.71
C THR A 663 -70.44 7.58 112.01
N SER A 664 -71.44 7.09 111.25
CA SER A 664 -72.85 7.31 111.55
C SER A 664 -73.36 6.51 112.77
N TYR A 665 -72.60 5.52 113.27
CA TYR A 665 -72.94 4.76 114.49
C TYR A 665 -72.24 5.30 115.75
N MET A 666 -71.17 6.07 115.61
CA MET A 666 -70.37 6.62 116.73
C MET A 666 -71.00 7.80 117.48
N ASN A 667 -72.30 8.06 117.28
CA ASN A 667 -73.10 8.98 118.10
C ASN A 667 -74.18 8.26 118.94
N ALA A 668 -74.20 6.91 118.94
CA ALA A 668 -75.17 6.10 119.70
C ALA A 668 -74.62 5.57 121.05
N GLU A 669 -73.41 5.95 121.45
CA GLU A 669 -72.75 5.43 122.66
C GLU A 669 -73.48 5.84 123.96
N GLY A 670 -74.19 6.98 123.95
CA GLY A 670 -75.05 7.42 125.07
C GLY A 670 -76.34 6.60 125.26
N ASP A 671 -76.88 5.98 124.20
CA ASP A 671 -78.05 5.10 124.31
C ASP A 671 -77.66 3.69 124.80
N MET A 672 -76.44 3.24 124.50
CA MET A 672 -75.90 1.98 125.01
C MET A 672 -75.70 1.99 126.53
N GLU A 673 -75.22 3.10 127.11
CA GLU A 673 -75.07 3.24 128.56
C GLU A 673 -76.44 3.26 129.27
N ALA A 674 -77.44 3.94 128.69
CA ALA A 674 -78.82 3.92 129.18
C ALA A 674 -79.49 2.53 129.09
N GLN A 675 -79.18 1.73 128.06
CA GLN A 675 -79.63 0.34 127.95
C GLN A 675 -78.89 -0.60 128.92
N TYR A 676 -77.60 -0.39 129.16
CA TYR A 676 -76.85 -1.14 130.18
C TYR A 676 -77.45 -0.94 131.57
N ASP A 677 -77.77 0.31 131.92
CA ASP A 677 -78.38 0.67 133.21
C ASP A 677 -79.84 0.17 133.35
N ALA A 678 -80.50 -0.18 132.25
CA ALA A 678 -81.79 -0.87 132.23
C ALA A 678 -81.63 -2.39 132.42
N LEU A 679 -80.73 -3.04 131.66
CA LEU A 679 -80.41 -4.46 131.85
C LEU A 679 -79.87 -4.75 133.26
N GLN A 680 -79.09 -3.84 133.85
CA GLN A 680 -78.59 -3.97 135.22
C GLN A 680 -79.74 -4.00 136.25
N ARG A 681 -80.89 -3.37 135.96
CA ARG A 681 -82.10 -3.45 136.79
C ARG A 681 -82.88 -4.74 136.55
N GLU A 682 -83.08 -5.13 135.28
CA GLU A 682 -83.76 -6.39 134.95
C GLU A 682 -82.98 -7.62 135.44
N TYR A 683 -81.65 -7.61 135.38
CA TYR A 683 -80.79 -8.66 135.91
C TYR A 683 -80.94 -8.86 137.43
N ASN A 684 -81.11 -7.78 138.19
CA ASN A 684 -81.37 -7.87 139.64
C ASN A 684 -82.78 -8.42 139.93
N ILE A 685 -83.79 -8.02 139.14
CA ILE A 685 -85.15 -8.59 139.23
C ILE A 685 -85.12 -10.09 138.91
N LEU A 686 -84.41 -10.50 137.84
CA LEU A 686 -84.24 -11.89 137.44
C LEU A 686 -83.44 -12.73 138.45
N ILE A 687 -82.56 -12.13 139.25
CA ILE A 687 -81.88 -12.82 140.36
C ILE A 687 -82.85 -13.11 141.51
N ASP A 688 -83.76 -12.19 141.82
CA ASP A 688 -84.77 -12.41 142.87
C ASP A 688 -85.91 -13.32 142.40
N GLU A 689 -86.29 -13.28 141.11
CA GLU A 689 -87.13 -14.33 140.50
C GLU A 689 -86.42 -15.70 140.48
N ASN A 690 -85.10 -15.77 140.24
CA ASN A 690 -84.34 -17.03 140.35
C ASN A 690 -84.17 -17.55 141.80
N LYS A 691 -84.44 -16.72 142.82
CA LYS A 691 -84.61 -17.20 144.20
C LYS A 691 -86.02 -17.79 144.38
N ALA A 692 -87.06 -17.10 143.92
CA ALA A 692 -88.44 -17.59 143.97
C ALA A 692 -88.61 -18.92 143.19
N LEU A 693 -87.98 -19.04 142.03
CA LEU A 693 -88.00 -20.25 141.19
C LEU A 693 -87.09 -21.38 141.68
N LYS A 694 -86.36 -21.21 142.79
CA LYS A 694 -85.58 -22.29 143.44
C LYS A 694 -86.31 -23.01 144.58
N GLU A 695 -87.52 -22.56 144.94
CA GLU A 695 -88.39 -23.27 145.89
C GLU A 695 -89.42 -24.20 145.20
N GLY A 696 -89.51 -24.17 143.86
CA GLY A 696 -90.29 -25.11 143.04
C GLY A 696 -89.38 -26.05 142.23
N GLY A 697 -89.29 -27.32 142.63
CA GLY A 697 -88.38 -28.31 142.00
C GLY A 697 -89.03 -29.26 140.98
N MET A 698 -88.35 -30.40 140.75
CA MET A 698 -88.70 -31.54 139.86
C MET A 698 -88.43 -31.37 138.35
N VAL A 699 -88.07 -32.39 137.57
CA VAL A 699 -87.29 -33.64 137.83
C VAL A 699 -86.87 -34.30 136.48
N ALA A 700 -85.86 -35.18 136.52
CA ALA A 700 -85.49 -36.22 135.54
C ALA A 700 -84.99 -35.85 134.11
N ASP A 701 -83.82 -36.46 133.83
CA ASP A 701 -83.39 -37.18 132.62
C ASP A 701 -84.48 -37.63 131.61
N GLY A 702 -84.17 -37.62 130.31
CA GLY A 702 -85.02 -38.21 129.28
C GLY A 702 -84.49 -38.11 127.85
N GLU A 703 -84.17 -39.26 127.25
CA GLU A 703 -83.64 -39.44 125.88
C GLU A 703 -84.72 -39.30 124.78
N TRP A 704 -84.28 -39.14 123.51
CA TRP A 704 -84.88 -39.65 122.25
C TRP A 704 -85.57 -38.67 121.24
N THR A 705 -84.95 -38.59 120.05
CA THR A 705 -85.48 -38.24 118.69
C THR A 705 -86.56 -37.17 118.45
N GLY A 706 -86.14 -36.09 117.75
CA GLY A 706 -86.50 -35.92 116.32
C GLY A 706 -87.67 -34.98 115.94
N GLY A 707 -87.37 -33.94 115.14
CA GLY A 707 -88.39 -33.17 114.41
C GLY A 707 -87.88 -31.83 113.84
N ALA A 708 -88.37 -31.46 112.63
CA ALA A 708 -88.20 -30.17 111.93
C ALA A 708 -86.75 -29.74 111.55
N THR A 709 -86.43 -29.30 110.31
CA THR A 709 -87.21 -29.19 109.07
C THR A 709 -86.48 -29.88 107.90
N SER A 710 -87.20 -30.69 107.12
CA SER A 710 -86.60 -31.47 106.02
C SER A 710 -86.07 -30.62 104.87
N THR A 711 -86.48 -29.36 104.74
CA THR A 711 -86.14 -28.48 103.62
C THR A 711 -84.67 -28.09 103.62
N SER A 712 -84.13 -27.66 104.76
CA SER A 712 -82.74 -27.16 104.83
C SER A 712 -81.71 -28.26 104.55
N LEU A 713 -81.89 -29.47 105.11
CA LEU A 713 -80.99 -30.60 104.85
C LEU A 713 -81.08 -31.09 103.40
N ASN A 714 -82.24 -30.99 102.74
CA ASN A 714 -82.36 -31.33 101.32
C ASN A 714 -81.75 -30.24 100.40
N VAL A 715 -81.82 -28.96 100.80
CA VAL A 715 -81.11 -27.86 100.11
C VAL A 715 -79.60 -28.08 100.21
N MET A 716 -79.03 -28.25 101.41
CA MET A 716 -77.58 -28.47 101.53
C MET A 716 -77.12 -29.76 100.85
N ARG A 717 -77.91 -30.86 100.88
CA ARG A 717 -77.61 -32.05 100.06
C ARG A 717 -77.54 -31.72 98.58
N LYS A 718 -78.53 -31.02 98.03
CA LYS A 718 -78.58 -30.60 96.62
C LYS A 718 -77.41 -29.67 96.26
N GLU A 719 -77.02 -28.74 97.14
CA GLU A 719 -75.86 -27.87 96.95
C GLU A 719 -74.54 -28.65 96.96
N TYR A 720 -74.40 -29.66 97.84
CA TYR A 720 -73.24 -30.56 97.81
C TYR A 720 -73.24 -31.45 96.56
N ASP A 721 -74.38 -32.00 96.15
CA ASP A 721 -74.51 -32.83 94.94
C ASP A 721 -74.21 -32.03 93.67
N GLU A 722 -74.68 -30.78 93.57
CA GLU A 722 -74.34 -29.85 92.48
C GLU A 722 -72.86 -29.46 92.49
N LYS A 723 -72.28 -29.21 93.67
CA LYS A 723 -70.83 -28.94 93.79
C LYS A 723 -69.98 -30.16 93.45
N ILE A 724 -70.44 -31.37 93.76
CA ILE A 724 -69.84 -32.64 93.35
C ILE A 724 -69.98 -32.85 91.83
N MET A 725 -71.10 -32.48 91.21
CA MET A 725 -71.23 -32.50 89.75
C MET A 725 -70.24 -31.53 89.08
N ASN A 726 -70.19 -30.27 89.53
CA ASN A 726 -69.28 -29.26 88.96
C ASN A 726 -67.80 -29.69 89.08
N LEU A 727 -67.37 -30.18 90.25
CA LEU A 727 -66.00 -30.70 90.44
C LEU A 727 -65.70 -31.94 89.57
N ASN A 728 -66.71 -32.77 89.26
CA ASN A 728 -66.54 -33.89 88.33
C ASN A 728 -66.49 -33.43 86.85
N GLU A 729 -67.17 -32.35 86.48
CA GLU A 729 -67.11 -31.79 85.13
C GLU A 729 -65.81 -31.00 84.90
N GLU A 730 -65.36 -30.18 85.86
CA GLU A 730 -64.02 -29.57 85.86
C GLU A 730 -62.93 -30.65 85.73
N ARG A 731 -63.07 -31.77 86.46
CA ARG A 731 -62.18 -32.93 86.34
C ARG A 731 -62.23 -33.57 84.95
N ARG A 732 -63.41 -33.70 84.32
CA ARG A 732 -63.52 -34.19 82.93
C ARG A 732 -62.85 -33.25 81.95
N GLU A 733 -63.06 -31.94 82.09
CA GLU A 733 -62.49 -30.92 81.23
C GLU A 733 -60.95 -30.90 81.34
N LEU A 734 -60.42 -30.98 82.58
CA LEU A 734 -58.99 -31.12 82.82
C LEU A 734 -58.42 -32.41 82.23
N VAL A 735 -59.11 -33.55 82.35
CA VAL A 735 -58.70 -34.82 81.72
C VAL A 735 -58.71 -34.71 80.19
N MET A 736 -59.71 -34.04 79.60
CA MET A 736 -59.74 -33.80 78.14
C MET A 736 -58.62 -32.85 77.70
N LYS A 737 -58.34 -31.78 78.45
CA LYS A 737 -57.21 -30.86 78.19
C LYS A 737 -55.86 -31.57 78.29
N ILE A 738 -55.66 -32.40 79.31
CA ILE A 738 -54.44 -33.23 79.47
C ILE A 738 -54.32 -34.23 78.31
N SER A 739 -55.41 -34.88 77.90
CA SER A 739 -55.42 -35.82 76.77
C SER A 739 -55.13 -35.13 75.42
N ALA A 740 -55.64 -33.92 75.21
CA ALA A 740 -55.34 -33.10 74.03
C ALA A 740 -53.86 -32.69 74.00
N HIS A 741 -53.33 -32.16 75.12
CA HIS A 741 -51.91 -31.81 75.23
C HIS A 741 -50.98 -33.02 75.06
N ALA A 742 -51.35 -34.19 75.58
CA ALA A 742 -50.60 -35.44 75.35
C ALA A 742 -50.60 -35.84 73.85
N SER A 743 -51.74 -35.70 73.17
CA SER A 743 -51.85 -35.97 71.73
C SER A 743 -51.01 -34.99 70.90
N ASP A 744 -50.97 -33.71 71.25
CA ASP A 744 -50.17 -32.70 70.53
C ASP A 744 -48.69 -32.79 70.86
N LEU A 745 -48.31 -33.19 72.08
CA LEU A 745 -46.95 -33.54 72.44
C LEU A 745 -46.46 -34.71 71.56
N GLN A 746 -47.22 -35.81 71.49
CA GLN A 746 -46.89 -36.96 70.64
C GLN A 746 -46.77 -36.59 69.14
N LYS A 747 -47.61 -35.67 68.63
CA LYS A 747 -47.49 -35.11 67.27
C LYS A 747 -46.27 -34.20 67.09
N SER A 748 -45.74 -33.60 68.16
CA SER A 748 -44.51 -32.80 68.11
C SER A 748 -43.27 -33.68 68.17
N GLU A 749 -43.26 -34.72 69.01
CA GLU A 749 -42.23 -35.75 69.09
C GLU A 749 -42.10 -36.49 67.76
N THR A 750 -43.22 -36.91 67.15
CA THR A 750 -43.24 -37.56 65.84
C THR A 750 -42.61 -36.68 64.75
N ARG A 751 -42.91 -35.37 64.76
CA ARG A 751 -42.32 -34.41 63.80
C ARG A 751 -40.85 -34.13 64.07
N SER A 752 -40.44 -34.07 65.34
CA SER A 752 -39.03 -33.94 65.75
C SER A 752 -38.22 -35.14 65.30
N TRP A 753 -38.76 -36.36 65.47
CA TRP A 753 -38.15 -37.60 64.99
C TRP A 753 -38.05 -37.65 63.46
N GLN A 754 -39.09 -37.25 62.73
CA GLN A 754 -39.06 -37.15 61.26
C GLN A 754 -38.00 -36.14 60.76
N LEU A 755 -37.85 -34.99 61.42
CA LEU A 755 -36.79 -34.03 61.09
C LEU A 755 -35.40 -34.58 61.43
N SER A 756 -35.24 -35.30 62.54
CA SER A 756 -33.99 -35.97 62.89
C SER A 756 -33.60 -37.05 61.87
N GLN A 757 -34.59 -37.78 61.34
CA GLN A 757 -34.38 -38.75 60.24
C GLN A 757 -33.87 -38.02 58.99
N GLN A 758 -34.55 -36.96 58.55
CA GLN A 758 -34.14 -36.17 57.38
C GLN A 758 -32.75 -35.52 57.53
N VAL A 759 -32.35 -35.12 58.74
CA VAL A 759 -30.99 -34.62 59.00
C VAL A 759 -29.95 -35.74 58.86
N SER A 760 -30.25 -36.96 59.31
CA SER A 760 -29.39 -38.14 59.10
C SER A 760 -29.27 -38.47 57.62
N ASP A 761 -30.39 -38.57 56.90
CA ASP A 761 -30.42 -38.87 55.47
C ASP A 761 -29.61 -37.82 54.67
N LEU A 762 -29.70 -36.53 55.04
CA LEU A 762 -28.89 -35.46 54.45
C LEU A 762 -27.39 -35.59 54.79
N GLN A 763 -27.03 -35.94 56.02
CA GLN A 763 -25.63 -36.19 56.41
C GLN A 763 -25.01 -37.36 55.62
N ASP A 764 -25.77 -38.42 55.37
CA ASP A 764 -25.34 -39.54 54.53
C ASP A 764 -25.16 -39.11 53.06
N THR A 765 -26.06 -38.28 52.51
CA THR A 765 -25.86 -37.74 51.15
C THR A 765 -24.65 -36.81 51.04
N ILE A 766 -24.38 -35.97 52.04
CA ILE A 766 -23.17 -35.12 52.08
C ILE A 766 -21.91 -35.98 52.14
N THR A 767 -21.92 -37.04 52.97
CA THR A 767 -20.79 -37.98 53.06
C THR A 767 -20.58 -38.73 51.74
N SER A 768 -21.67 -39.13 51.06
CA SER A 768 -21.61 -39.75 49.73
C SER A 768 -21.06 -38.82 48.66
N LEU A 769 -21.47 -37.55 48.64
CA LEU A 769 -20.96 -36.55 47.70
C LEU A 769 -19.49 -36.21 47.96
N ASN A 770 -19.06 -36.09 49.22
CA ASN A 770 -17.65 -35.88 49.55
C ASN A 770 -16.79 -37.07 49.10
N LEU A 771 -17.29 -38.30 49.22
CA LEU A 771 -16.61 -39.50 48.69
C LEU A 771 -16.61 -39.58 47.15
N GLN A 772 -17.56 -38.92 46.46
CA GLN A 772 -17.53 -38.79 45.00
C GLN A 772 -16.55 -37.70 44.53
N LEU A 773 -16.47 -36.58 45.26
CA LEU A 773 -15.48 -35.52 45.01
C LEU A 773 -14.05 -36.05 45.22
N ALA A 774 -13.77 -36.69 46.36
CA ALA A 774 -12.44 -37.26 46.62
C ALA A 774 -12.00 -38.29 45.56
N ARG A 775 -12.94 -39.07 44.99
CA ARG A 775 -12.65 -39.97 43.87
C ARG A 775 -12.39 -39.25 42.56
N LYS A 776 -13.11 -38.17 42.28
CA LYS A 776 -12.82 -37.32 41.11
C LYS A 776 -11.49 -36.60 41.22
N GLU A 777 -11.14 -36.12 42.40
CA GLU A 777 -9.83 -35.55 42.71
C GLU A 777 -8.72 -36.60 42.55
N GLU A 778 -8.97 -37.87 42.92
CA GLU A 778 -8.04 -39.00 42.71
C GLU A 778 -7.97 -39.48 41.24
N GLU A 779 -9.08 -39.44 40.49
CA GLU A 779 -9.14 -39.70 39.04
C GLU A 779 -8.38 -38.60 38.26
N GLU A 780 -8.66 -37.32 38.52
CA GLU A 780 -7.95 -36.18 37.92
C GLU A 780 -6.46 -36.20 38.27
N PHE A 781 -6.06 -36.67 39.46
CA PHE A 781 -4.64 -36.84 39.81
C PHE A 781 -3.98 -38.02 39.09
N GLN A 782 -4.71 -39.10 38.79
CA GLN A 782 -4.20 -40.24 38.02
C GLN A 782 -4.07 -39.93 36.53
N ASP A 783 -5.04 -39.23 35.94
CA ASP A 783 -4.98 -38.80 34.54
C ASP A 783 -3.76 -37.88 34.32
N ASN A 784 -3.58 -36.85 35.16
CA ASN A 784 -2.40 -35.96 35.10
C ASN A 784 -1.06 -36.69 35.34
N ALA A 785 -1.05 -37.77 36.13
CA ALA A 785 0.15 -38.60 36.35
C ALA A 785 0.45 -39.57 35.19
N SER A 786 -0.42 -39.66 34.17
CA SER A 786 -0.28 -40.60 33.05
C SER A 786 0.26 -39.98 31.76
N ASP A 787 0.24 -38.66 31.62
CA ASP A 787 0.61 -37.93 30.39
C ASP A 787 2.06 -37.39 30.39
N GLU A 788 2.81 -37.58 31.48
CA GLU A 788 4.21 -37.08 31.63
C GLU A 788 5.29 -38.18 31.47
N CYS A 789 5.03 -39.22 30.65
CA CYS A 789 5.98 -40.33 30.43
C CYS A 789 5.94 -40.96 29.02
N LEU A 790 6.49 -40.28 28.02
CA LEU A 790 7.16 -40.90 26.84
C LEU A 790 8.07 -39.88 26.14
N ASP A 791 9.18 -40.38 25.56
CA ASP A 791 10.18 -39.68 24.72
C ASP A 791 10.97 -38.50 25.36
N ASP A 792 12.30 -38.34 25.22
CA ASP A 792 13.36 -39.15 24.58
C ASP A 792 14.72 -38.89 25.31
N PRO A 793 15.60 -39.89 25.58
CA PRO A 793 16.68 -39.72 26.56
C PRO A 793 18.09 -39.54 25.94
N ALA A 794 18.59 -38.29 25.84
CA ALA A 794 20.01 -38.06 25.50
C ALA A 794 20.68 -36.79 26.08
N ASN A 795 21.86 -37.03 26.68
CA ASN A 795 23.07 -36.17 26.72
C ASN A 795 23.45 -35.44 28.04
N SER A 796 24.78 -35.41 28.29
CA SER A 796 25.55 -34.61 29.28
C SER A 796 24.99 -34.47 30.72
N ARG A 797 25.45 -35.24 31.72
CA ARG A 797 26.76 -35.20 32.45
C ARG A 797 26.99 -34.02 33.43
N SER A 798 27.03 -34.40 34.71
CA SER A 798 28.02 -34.03 35.76
C SER A 798 28.19 -32.59 36.28
N ALA A 799 27.53 -32.30 37.40
CA ALA A 799 28.06 -31.71 38.65
C ALA A 799 27.00 -32.00 39.75
N LEU A 800 27.22 -32.68 40.88
CA LEU A 800 28.26 -32.63 41.91
C LEU A 800 28.38 -31.26 42.59
N GLY A 801 27.80 -31.16 43.79
CA GLY A 801 27.78 -29.95 44.63
C GLY A 801 26.94 -30.16 45.89
N ASP A 802 27.60 -30.48 47.01
CA ASP A 802 26.98 -30.62 48.33
C ASP A 802 26.52 -29.26 48.91
N ILE A 803 25.56 -29.26 49.86
CA ILE A 803 25.76 -28.79 51.25
C ILE A 803 24.45 -28.83 52.07
N THR A 804 24.63 -29.29 53.31
CA THR A 804 23.73 -29.62 54.43
C THR A 804 22.64 -28.63 54.88
N ASN A 805 21.58 -29.23 55.46
CA ASN A 805 20.88 -28.90 56.72
C ASN A 805 20.98 -27.49 57.34
N VAL A 806 19.81 -26.92 57.70
CA VAL A 806 19.61 -26.11 58.92
C VAL A 806 18.23 -26.41 59.52
N ASP A 807 18.16 -26.75 60.82
CA ASP A 807 16.92 -26.92 61.60
C ASP A 807 16.34 -25.55 62.07
N GLY A 808 15.04 -25.43 62.37
CA GLY A 808 14.42 -24.09 62.53
C GLY A 808 13.08 -23.89 63.26
N GLU A 809 12.78 -24.63 64.34
CA GLU A 809 11.82 -24.28 65.41
C GLU A 809 10.30 -24.05 65.11
N GLU A 810 9.52 -23.98 66.20
CA GLU A 810 8.04 -24.00 66.27
C GLU A 810 7.43 -22.63 66.69
N ARG A 811 6.09 -22.62 66.91
CA ARG A 811 5.23 -21.58 67.53
C ARG A 811 4.73 -20.49 66.56
N GLY A 812 3.55 -19.90 66.73
CA GLY A 812 2.55 -20.06 67.81
C GLY A 812 1.17 -19.49 67.42
N LEU A 813 0.21 -19.54 68.36
CA LEU A 813 -1.22 -19.16 68.19
C LEU A 813 -1.50 -17.68 68.55
N GLU A 814 -2.78 -17.28 68.40
CA GLU A 814 -3.45 -16.03 68.88
C GLU A 814 -3.20 -14.73 68.07
N ASP A 815 -4.07 -13.70 68.09
CA ASP A 815 -5.55 -13.61 68.12
C ASP A 815 -6.00 -12.16 67.73
N GLY A 816 -7.21 -11.99 67.19
CA GLY A 816 -7.90 -10.69 67.01
C GLY A 816 -7.38 -9.75 65.90
N GLY A 817 -8.10 -8.68 65.51
CA GLY A 817 -9.51 -8.36 65.78
C GLY A 817 -9.85 -6.85 65.73
N LYS A 818 -10.78 -6.44 64.82
CA LYS A 818 -11.27 -5.04 64.56
C LYS A 818 -10.23 -4.22 63.73
N HIS A 819 -10.52 -3.19 62.91
CA HIS A 819 -11.68 -2.28 62.67
C HIS A 819 -11.50 -1.61 61.24
N ARG A 820 -12.23 -0.64 60.63
CA ARG A 820 -13.46 0.17 60.88
C ARG A 820 -13.90 0.98 59.61
N GLN A 821 -15.20 0.96 59.26
CA GLN A 821 -16.04 1.95 58.49
C GLN A 821 -15.67 2.49 57.06
N GLN A 822 -16.61 2.25 56.11
CA GLN A 822 -17.26 3.10 55.06
C GLN A 822 -16.89 4.60 54.84
N PRO A 823 -17.17 5.26 53.66
CA PRO A 823 -18.46 5.18 52.90
C PRO A 823 -18.49 5.41 51.35
N ALA A 824 -19.73 5.37 50.78
CA ALA A 824 -20.26 6.07 49.57
C ALA A 824 -19.73 5.71 48.15
N SER A 825 -20.52 5.04 47.26
CA SER A 825 -21.44 5.58 46.22
C SER A 825 -20.76 6.06 44.91
N LEU A 826 -21.28 5.89 43.68
CA LEU A 826 -22.68 5.98 43.21
C LEU A 826 -22.99 5.02 42.01
N LEU A 827 -24.17 5.16 41.38
CA LEU A 827 -24.76 4.23 40.38
C LEU A 827 -24.11 4.22 38.98
N GLY A 828 -24.15 3.05 38.34
CA GLY A 828 -24.20 2.84 36.89
C GLY A 828 -24.85 1.46 36.61
N ALA A 829 -25.79 1.35 35.67
CA ALA A 829 -26.70 0.19 35.62
C ALA A 829 -26.84 -0.50 34.24
N MET A 830 -26.79 -1.82 34.29
CA MET A 830 -27.47 -2.83 33.46
C MET A 830 -27.60 -2.61 31.94
N GLY A 831 -26.91 -3.45 31.18
CA GLY A 831 -27.23 -3.82 29.79
C GLY A 831 -26.68 -5.22 29.51
N VAL A 832 -27.55 -6.23 29.47
CA VAL A 832 -27.18 -7.66 29.30
C VAL A 832 -27.62 -8.15 27.93
N ALA A 833 -26.93 -9.19 27.45
CA ALA A 833 -27.06 -9.86 26.15
C ALA A 833 -28.50 -10.07 25.62
N GLY A 834 -28.58 -10.12 24.29
CA GLY A 834 -29.67 -10.75 23.55
C GLY A 834 -29.05 -11.50 22.37
N ASP A 835 -29.13 -12.83 22.41
CA ASP A 835 -28.51 -13.73 21.44
C ASP A 835 -29.26 -13.73 20.09
N ALA A 836 -28.56 -14.08 19.01
CA ALA A 836 -29.13 -14.24 17.68
C ALA A 836 -28.35 -15.28 16.86
N ASP A 837 -28.72 -16.56 16.99
CA ASP A 837 -28.19 -17.64 16.17
C ASP A 837 -28.49 -17.42 14.68
N GLY A 838 -27.56 -17.83 13.81
CA GLY A 838 -27.55 -17.49 12.39
C GLY A 838 -27.07 -18.60 11.45
N GLU A 839 -27.35 -19.87 11.76
CA GLU A 839 -27.00 -21.00 10.87
C GLU A 839 -27.75 -20.92 9.53
N ALA A 840 -27.02 -20.70 8.42
CA ALA A 840 -27.58 -20.67 7.08
C ALA A 840 -26.63 -21.21 5.97
N LYS A 841 -26.54 -22.55 5.92
CA LYS A 841 -26.51 -23.39 4.70
C LYS A 841 -25.49 -23.15 3.55
N GLU A 842 -24.68 -24.19 3.34
CA GLU A 842 -24.52 -24.97 2.09
C GLU A 842 -24.15 -24.28 0.74
N GLY A 843 -23.03 -24.72 0.15
CA GLY A 843 -22.77 -24.73 -1.30
C GLY A 843 -21.96 -23.55 -1.87
N GLU A 844 -21.13 -23.69 -2.90
CA GLU A 844 -20.68 -24.90 -3.63
C GLU A 844 -19.21 -24.79 -4.10
N CYS A 845 -18.61 -25.97 -4.28
CA CYS A 845 -17.35 -26.25 -4.96
C CYS A 845 -17.17 -25.57 -6.33
N LYS A 846 -15.96 -25.02 -6.59
CA LYS A 846 -15.11 -25.43 -7.74
C LYS A 846 -13.67 -24.92 -7.67
N GLN A 847 -12.77 -25.74 -8.21
CA GLN A 847 -11.39 -25.39 -8.57
C GLN A 847 -11.32 -25.13 -10.08
N SER A 848 -10.50 -24.14 -10.49
CA SER A 848 -9.86 -24.05 -11.81
C SER A 848 -8.66 -23.10 -11.73
#